data_AF-A0A8S3TK79-F1
#
_entry.id   AF-A0A8S3TK79-F1
#
_cell.length_a   1.000
_cell.length_b   1.000
_cell.length_c   1.000
_cell.angle_alpha   90.00
_cell.angle_beta   90.00
_cell.angle_gamma   90.00
#
_symmetry.space_group_name_H-M   'P 1'
#
loop_
_entity.id
_entity.type
_entity.pdbx_description
1 polymer ?
#
loop_
_entity_poly.entity_id
_entity_poly.type
_entity_poly.pdbx_seq_one_letter_code
_entity_poly.pdbx_strand_id
1 'polypeptide(L)'
;MVWNIVLLLYVVGTSLSSHPPNNRRQTECSDINITTSDTNQYTLLSDYGVTIDNSEDLRIEFKIKASHAIEVVLMSTNSIDDPLYKIILGGPGNTIIVMRAGKKGKVKGSYKNPLLSSNEFKTFIVTWKNSIVKVKNGNEKILIAWTDKGNPLRIVNVGIATSGITTGDWVIPCKAFHQNSCEENELTCADGNGCYEPGWKCDGHGDCSDASDEENCVRLPLDMYPSLYHLEIQPHIYNGKYKKFHFDGFVKIEMMCRQSTNKIVLHSNELDITVKSIVIRQMGSTEELIYPTLEYNTYYQLIILTSDVQLTAGETYTVEMSFKGKLTYDLVGPYLSSYRRQRDRTWVYQVATHFQATEARRAFPCFDEPAIKAKFRITLVRKNHMVSLSNTDVIRQEVRSNDWVADHYAETPMMSTYLLAFVICDFEQTADIVNGVTYRSWARKDVANHTQYALNLGVDIMNYYEDYLDVNLPLSKSDMVAVPDFGPEAMGNLGLILYKESSMLFDPEESSESDKQGVAMLVSHALSHQWFGNLVTAKWWSDVWLHEAFATYLEYTGPDHMYPDWNMMDDFVFDILHNGLKWDGMAVRRPVNKEVSFPGEIDGLFDDISYEKGPCIVRMMHFFLGEHTFKRGLQRFLKKYQYSTVTHDDLYNALEKQAKIDGKSKFVQDIKHIVDTWILQSNYPTVTITKEGDDLTLSQSRYIVDHENVDEDNSSPFEYKWVIPVTFTTNSNLRFDQTDKDITWMDRDGSDVVLSGVMSKALSSDWYIGNLMQYGYYRVNYPEENWYNLINQLKTDHTKFTKKIFSRQFRKCNNNTAESHTEKIAKKNIVGMACDNGDEECIEMAKSSFKQFMESQESNPIDVNLRDTVYCTGVRHGGKKEWEFVLRKIKSSSSPPERKVLFRALSCSKDSKLLQRYMKFTINSEEIRQGEFTKALLYLSKNKVGRSLALEYLTENSDVVDRLAKDGIKPDKIFPELIETFTSDHEVEGVKYLIIQHTSCSYL
;
A
#
# COMPACT_ATOMS: atom_id res chain seq x y z
N MET A 1 30.65 22.17 13.77
CA MET A 1 29.49 22.78 14.49
C MET A 1 28.14 22.26 13.98
N VAL A 2 28.11 21.24 13.12
CA VAL A 2 26.92 20.57 12.53
C VAL A 2 26.56 19.26 13.27
N TRP A 3 27.33 18.86 14.29
CA TRP A 3 27.14 17.60 15.03
C TRP A 3 26.45 17.73 16.40
N ASN A 4 26.23 18.95 16.90
CA ASN A 4 25.63 19.17 18.23
C ASN A 4 24.13 19.50 18.22
N ILE A 5 23.46 19.46 17.07
CA ILE A 5 22.00 19.72 16.96
C ILE A 5 21.22 18.41 16.77
N VAL A 6 21.82 17.39 16.15
CA VAL A 6 21.21 16.06 15.99
C VAL A 6 21.08 15.33 17.33
N LEU A 7 22.01 15.54 18.27
CA LEU A 7 21.93 14.95 19.63
C LEU A 7 20.88 15.62 20.53
N LEU A 8 20.39 16.81 20.18
CA LEU A 8 19.38 17.54 20.97
C LEU A 8 17.94 17.18 20.58
N LEU A 9 17.72 16.62 19.38
CA LEU A 9 16.40 16.17 18.93
C LEU A 9 16.03 14.76 19.43
N TYR A 10 17.02 13.91 19.75
CA TYR A 10 16.75 12.59 20.34
C TYR A 10 16.44 12.62 21.85
N VAL A 11 16.70 13.74 22.53
CA VAL A 11 16.58 13.86 24.00
C VAL A 11 15.34 14.68 24.44
N VAL A 12 14.69 15.41 23.53
CA VAL A 12 13.56 16.31 23.90
C VAL A 12 12.17 15.70 23.59
N GLY A 13 12.11 14.55 22.92
CA GLY A 13 10.86 13.79 22.68
C GLY A 13 10.31 13.03 23.89
N THR A 14 11.05 13.00 25.02
CA THR A 14 10.62 12.30 26.23
C THR A 14 10.69 13.21 27.46
N SER A 15 9.83 14.22 27.53
CA SER A 15 9.38 14.73 28.84
C SER A 15 8.11 15.57 28.68
N LEU A 16 6.95 14.99 29.02
CA LEU A 16 5.85 15.64 29.75
C LEU A 16 4.68 14.64 29.94
N SER A 17 4.86 13.67 30.84
CA SER A 17 3.74 13.18 31.66
C SER A 17 4.27 13.00 33.08
N SER A 18 3.97 13.97 33.94
CA SER A 18 4.11 13.83 35.37
C SER A 18 2.87 13.08 35.87
N HIS A 19 3.03 11.95 36.56
CA HIS A 19 2.20 11.43 37.66
C HIS A 19 2.98 10.25 38.34
N PRO A 20 2.71 9.93 39.62
CA PRO A 20 3.74 9.65 40.64
C PRO A 20 4.30 8.21 40.63
N PRO A 21 5.52 8.00 41.20
CA PRO A 21 6.15 6.70 41.20
C PRO A 21 5.54 5.80 42.28
N ASN A 22 4.88 4.72 41.84
CA ASN A 22 4.61 3.56 42.69
C ASN A 22 5.86 2.66 42.68
N ASN A 23 6.51 2.58 43.84
CA ASN A 23 7.58 1.63 44.16
C ASN A 23 7.16 0.19 43.80
N ARG A 24 7.93 -0.49 42.94
CA ARG A 24 8.19 -1.94 43.01
C ARG A 24 9.53 -2.25 42.32
N ARG A 25 10.30 -3.12 42.98
CA ARG A 25 11.75 -3.35 42.83
C ARG A 25 12.11 -3.97 41.47
N GLN A 26 12.99 -3.32 40.71
CA GLN A 26 13.86 -3.99 39.74
C GLN A 26 14.88 -4.85 40.50
N THR A 27 14.95 -6.14 40.21
CA THR A 27 16.10 -6.97 40.55
C THR A 27 17.23 -6.64 39.56
N GLU A 28 18.21 -5.86 40.01
CA GLU A 28 19.44 -5.58 39.29
C GLU A 28 20.23 -6.88 39.04
N CYS A 29 20.53 -7.19 37.78
CA CYS A 29 21.53 -8.19 37.42
C CYS A 29 22.88 -7.49 37.22
N SER A 30 23.90 -7.90 37.98
CA SER A 30 25.24 -7.33 37.96
C SER A 30 26.21 -8.17 37.13
N ASP A 31 27.13 -7.53 36.40
CA ASP A 31 28.22 -8.21 35.68
C ASP A 31 29.04 -9.13 36.61
N ILE A 32 29.43 -10.31 36.09
CA ILE A 32 30.21 -11.29 36.84
C ILE A 32 31.70 -11.01 36.62
N ASN A 33 32.41 -10.69 37.70
CA ASN A 33 33.85 -10.46 37.69
C ASN A 33 34.59 -11.70 38.22
N ILE A 34 35.50 -12.26 37.43
CA ILE A 34 36.27 -13.47 37.76
C ILE A 34 37.75 -13.17 37.57
N THR A 35 38.60 -13.49 38.57
CA THR A 35 40.06 -13.43 38.43
C THR A 35 40.62 -14.85 38.44
N THR A 36 41.30 -15.25 37.37
CA THR A 36 41.96 -16.55 37.26
C THR A 36 43.46 -16.43 37.55
N SER A 37 44.01 -17.37 38.32
CA SER A 37 45.44 -17.43 38.68
C SER A 37 46.27 -18.24 37.67
N ASP A 38 47.59 -18.19 37.79
CA ASP A 38 48.58 -18.80 36.88
C ASP A 38 48.71 -20.34 37.02
N THR A 39 47.66 -21.00 37.53
CA THR A 39 47.70 -22.43 37.93
C THR A 39 47.15 -23.40 36.88
N ASN A 40 46.71 -22.92 35.70
CA ASN A 40 45.95 -23.70 34.70
C ASN A 40 44.71 -24.40 35.28
N GLN A 41 44.16 -23.90 36.40
CA GLN A 41 42.89 -24.39 36.95
C GLN A 41 41.73 -23.68 36.24
N TYR A 42 40.78 -24.46 35.72
CA TYR A 42 39.59 -23.92 35.07
C TYR A 42 38.56 -23.50 36.11
N THR A 43 38.04 -22.30 35.95
CA THR A 43 36.87 -21.80 36.67
C THR A 43 35.64 -22.04 35.81
N LEU A 44 34.64 -22.75 36.35
CA LEU A 44 33.38 -22.99 35.65
C LEU A 44 32.45 -21.80 35.80
N LEU A 45 31.84 -21.36 34.71
CA LEU A 45 30.87 -20.25 34.78
C LEU A 45 29.62 -20.65 35.57
N SER A 46 29.26 -21.94 35.60
CA SER A 46 28.18 -22.47 36.43
C SER A 46 28.35 -22.19 37.92
N ASP A 47 29.59 -22.10 38.41
CA ASP A 47 29.87 -21.82 39.83
C ASP A 47 29.52 -20.38 40.20
N TYR A 48 29.36 -19.51 39.20
CA TYR A 48 28.96 -18.11 39.33
C TYR A 48 27.49 -17.89 38.93
N GLY A 49 26.70 -18.96 38.88
CA GLY A 49 25.26 -18.90 38.59
C GLY A 49 24.92 -18.83 37.10
N VAL A 50 25.88 -18.99 36.19
CA VAL A 50 25.64 -19.03 34.75
C VAL A 50 25.15 -20.43 34.35
N THR A 51 23.87 -20.53 34.01
CA THR A 51 23.28 -21.78 33.49
C THR A 51 23.25 -21.72 31.96
N ILE A 52 23.73 -22.78 31.31
CA ILE A 52 23.58 -22.97 29.87
C ILE A 52 22.40 -23.92 29.72
N ASP A 53 21.24 -23.38 29.35
CA ASP A 53 20.09 -24.24 29.12
C ASP A 53 20.35 -25.09 27.88
N ASN A 54 19.86 -26.30 27.98
CA ASN A 54 19.90 -27.34 27.00
C ASN A 54 19.39 -26.80 25.63
N SER A 55 20.27 -26.24 24.79
CA SER A 55 19.99 -25.82 23.41
C SER A 55 21.19 -26.14 22.48
N GLU A 56 20.97 -26.21 21.17
CA GLU A 56 22.05 -26.49 20.18
C GLU A 56 22.90 -25.25 19.85
N ASP A 57 22.52 -24.08 20.38
CA ASP A 57 23.11 -22.78 20.11
C ASP A 57 23.67 -22.15 21.40
N LEU A 58 24.91 -21.65 21.38
CA LEU A 58 25.55 -20.95 22.49
C LEU A 58 26.19 -19.66 21.99
N ARG A 59 26.02 -18.55 22.73
CA ARG A 59 26.76 -17.29 22.56
C ARG A 59 27.29 -16.87 23.92
N ILE A 60 28.59 -16.63 24.01
CA ILE A 60 29.25 -16.13 25.22
C ILE A 60 30.08 -14.91 24.87
N GLU A 61 29.75 -13.78 25.48
CA GLU A 61 30.56 -12.57 25.43
C GLU A 61 31.32 -12.39 26.74
N PHE A 62 32.61 -12.07 26.64
CA PHE A 62 33.43 -11.76 27.81
C PHE A 62 34.47 -10.68 27.49
N LYS A 63 34.81 -9.90 28.50
CA LYS A 63 35.92 -8.96 28.48
C LYS A 63 37.06 -9.53 29.30
N ILE A 64 38.29 -9.46 28.78
CA ILE A 64 39.47 -10.02 29.46
C ILE A 64 40.65 -9.06 29.43
N LYS A 65 41.37 -8.99 30.55
CA LYS A 65 42.66 -8.30 30.71
C LYS A 65 43.71 -9.33 31.15
N ALA A 66 44.65 -9.65 30.26
CA ALA A 66 45.69 -10.66 30.47
C ALA A 66 46.91 -10.38 29.57
N SER A 67 48.10 -10.88 29.92
CA SER A 67 49.35 -10.52 29.22
C SER A 67 49.90 -11.57 28.24
N HIS A 68 49.44 -12.83 28.28
CA HIS A 68 50.01 -13.91 27.46
C HIS A 68 48.99 -14.83 26.79
N ALA A 69 48.27 -15.66 27.55
CA ALA A 69 47.33 -16.63 27.00
C ALA A 69 46.17 -16.92 27.96
N ILE A 70 44.99 -17.09 27.37
CA ILE A 70 43.78 -17.54 28.05
C ILE A 70 43.18 -18.74 27.32
N GLU A 71 42.36 -19.49 28.04
CA GLU A 71 41.67 -20.66 27.54
C GLU A 71 40.19 -20.58 27.87
N VAL A 72 39.35 -20.91 26.88
CA VAL A 72 37.91 -21.09 27.01
C VAL A 72 37.60 -22.50 26.55
N VAL A 73 36.99 -23.31 27.42
CA VAL A 73 36.62 -24.70 27.13
C VAL A 73 35.11 -24.84 27.08
N LEU A 74 34.61 -25.44 26.00
CA LEU A 74 33.21 -25.80 25.82
C LEU A 74 33.05 -27.28 26.17
N MET A 75 32.11 -27.62 27.04
CA MET A 75 32.00 -28.95 27.63
C MET A 75 30.59 -29.51 27.44
N SER A 76 30.50 -30.81 27.16
CA SER A 76 29.22 -31.55 27.08
C SER A 76 28.84 -32.25 28.39
N THR A 77 29.66 -32.12 29.45
CA THR A 77 29.36 -32.55 30.82
C THR A 77 29.92 -31.53 31.81
N ASN A 78 29.59 -31.64 33.11
CA ASN A 78 30.17 -30.81 34.17
C ASN A 78 31.60 -31.23 34.59
N SER A 79 32.26 -32.11 33.83
CA SER A 79 33.65 -32.53 34.11
C SER A 79 34.65 -31.85 33.18
N ILE A 80 35.66 -31.21 33.77
CA ILE A 80 36.81 -30.57 33.10
C ILE A 80 37.81 -31.59 32.51
N ASP A 81 37.67 -32.87 32.86
CA ASP A 81 38.64 -33.87 32.45
C ASP A 81 38.62 -34.17 30.95
N ASP A 82 37.50 -33.90 30.25
CA ASP A 82 37.37 -34.12 28.80
C ASP A 82 36.52 -33.02 28.10
N PRO A 83 37.10 -31.83 27.82
CA PRO A 83 36.37 -30.74 27.15
C PRO A 83 36.11 -31.08 25.68
N LEU A 84 34.89 -30.79 25.20
CA LEU A 84 34.51 -31.02 23.81
C LEU A 84 35.35 -30.15 22.86
N TYR A 85 35.43 -28.85 23.17
CA TYR A 85 36.28 -27.90 22.44
C TYR A 85 37.14 -27.07 23.39
N LYS A 86 38.39 -26.85 22.99
CA LYS A 86 39.34 -25.99 23.69
C LYS A 86 39.76 -24.85 22.76
N ILE A 87 39.45 -23.62 23.17
CA ILE A 87 39.80 -22.39 22.48
C ILE A 87 40.90 -21.70 23.30
N ILE A 88 42.04 -21.43 22.68
CA ILE A 88 43.15 -20.70 23.29
C ILE A 88 43.26 -19.37 22.56
N LEU A 89 43.12 -18.27 23.30
CA LEU A 89 43.33 -16.92 22.78
C LEU A 89 44.64 -16.41 23.39
N GLY A 90 45.63 -16.14 22.54
CA GLY A 90 47.00 -15.86 22.98
C GLY A 90 47.90 -17.10 22.98
N GLY A 91 49.17 -16.91 23.36
CA GLY A 91 50.23 -17.92 23.25
C GLY A 91 51.63 -17.29 23.29
N PRO A 92 52.71 -18.01 22.94
CA PRO A 92 54.05 -17.43 22.85
C PRO A 92 54.05 -16.18 21.95
N GLY A 93 54.27 -15.00 22.53
CA GLY A 93 54.22 -13.72 21.83
C GLY A 93 52.80 -13.14 21.58
N ASN A 94 51.74 -13.64 22.24
CA ASN A 94 50.38 -13.08 22.20
C ASN A 94 49.77 -12.91 20.79
N THR A 95 50.06 -13.85 19.88
CA THR A 95 49.76 -13.73 18.43
C THR A 95 49.14 -15.00 17.84
N ILE A 96 48.50 -15.84 18.65
CA ILE A 96 47.94 -17.11 18.17
C ILE A 96 46.54 -17.31 18.73
N ILE A 97 45.62 -17.77 17.88
CA ILE A 97 44.33 -18.33 18.29
C ILE A 97 44.34 -19.80 17.89
N VAL A 98 44.11 -20.71 18.84
CA VAL A 98 44.07 -22.15 18.60
C VAL A 98 42.73 -22.69 19.04
N MET A 99 42.02 -23.38 18.15
CA MET A 99 40.89 -24.25 18.50
C MET A 99 41.27 -25.72 18.34
N ARG A 100 40.81 -26.57 19.26
CA ARG A 100 40.98 -28.03 19.23
C ARG A 100 39.70 -28.73 19.65
N ALA A 101 39.38 -29.85 19.00
CA ALA A 101 38.43 -30.84 19.53
C ALA A 101 39.19 -31.73 20.54
N GLY A 102 38.79 -31.70 21.81
CA GLY A 102 39.50 -32.39 22.90
C GLY A 102 40.90 -31.82 23.26
N LYS A 103 41.51 -32.35 24.34
CA LYS A 103 42.82 -31.89 24.85
C LYS A 103 44.00 -32.08 23.87
N LYS A 104 43.92 -33.05 22.94
CA LYS A 104 45.03 -33.46 22.05
C LYS A 104 44.77 -33.26 20.53
N GLY A 105 43.76 -32.47 20.14
CA GLY A 105 43.43 -32.22 18.72
C GLY A 105 44.48 -31.42 17.92
N LYS A 106 44.49 -31.56 16.58
CA LYS A 106 45.37 -30.81 15.65
C LYS A 106 44.97 -29.32 15.59
N VAL A 107 45.97 -28.43 15.60
CA VAL A 107 45.82 -26.96 15.54
C VAL A 107 45.33 -26.49 14.16
N LYS A 108 44.41 -25.51 14.11
CA LYS A 108 43.69 -25.07 12.89
C LYS A 108 43.66 -23.55 12.62
N GLY A 109 44.68 -22.76 12.99
CA GLY A 109 44.79 -21.35 12.56
C GLY A 109 45.93 -20.54 13.20
N SER A 110 46.30 -19.40 12.60
CA SER A 110 47.25 -18.40 13.15
C SER A 110 46.84 -16.98 12.79
N TYR A 111 46.88 -16.03 13.74
CA TYR A 111 46.47 -14.63 13.55
C TYR A 111 47.58 -13.67 14.02
N LYS A 112 48.25 -12.94 13.11
CA LYS A 112 49.36 -12.05 13.48
C LYS A 112 48.86 -10.66 13.90
N ASN A 113 48.49 -10.50 15.16
CA ASN A 113 48.40 -9.21 15.89
C ASN A 113 48.30 -9.49 17.40
N PRO A 114 48.70 -8.55 18.30
CA PRO A 114 48.53 -8.71 19.74
C PRO A 114 47.05 -8.83 20.10
N LEU A 115 46.65 -9.94 20.71
CA LEU A 115 45.23 -10.23 21.02
C LEU A 115 44.82 -9.74 22.41
N LEU A 116 45.68 -9.96 23.40
CA LEU A 116 45.44 -9.62 24.80
C LEU A 116 46.23 -8.38 25.22
N SER A 117 45.77 -7.69 26.26
CA SER A 117 46.47 -6.55 26.86
C SER A 117 46.47 -6.66 28.37
N SER A 118 47.62 -6.38 28.98
CA SER A 118 47.74 -6.28 30.44
C SER A 118 47.19 -4.97 31.00
N ASN A 119 46.84 -4.01 30.14
CA ASN A 119 46.51 -2.63 30.55
C ASN A 119 45.03 -2.29 30.31
N GLU A 120 44.38 -2.95 29.37
CA GLU A 120 42.97 -2.71 28.99
C GLU A 120 42.20 -4.02 28.80
N PHE A 121 40.89 -3.97 29.01
CA PHE A 121 40.00 -5.08 28.71
C PHE A 121 39.78 -5.20 27.20
N LYS A 122 39.85 -6.43 26.69
CA LYS A 122 39.49 -6.77 25.32
C LYS A 122 38.24 -7.66 25.31
N THR A 123 37.28 -7.31 24.47
CA THR A 123 36.03 -8.08 24.31
C THR A 123 36.20 -9.17 23.25
N PHE A 124 35.76 -10.38 23.59
CA PHE A 124 35.65 -11.51 22.67
C PHE A 124 34.27 -12.15 22.80
N ILE A 125 33.79 -12.70 21.67
CA ILE A 125 32.52 -13.41 21.60
C ILE A 125 32.80 -14.80 21.04
N VAL A 126 32.36 -15.84 21.75
CA VAL A 126 32.42 -17.24 21.31
C VAL A 126 31.01 -17.69 21.00
N THR A 127 30.78 -18.19 19.79
CA THR A 127 29.49 -18.76 19.38
C THR A 127 29.62 -20.21 18.95
N TRP A 128 28.62 -21.03 19.28
CA TRP A 128 28.42 -22.38 18.76
C TRP A 128 27.01 -22.45 18.18
N LYS A 129 26.86 -22.71 16.88
CA LYS A 129 25.55 -22.82 16.21
C LYS A 129 25.68 -23.72 14.99
N ASN A 130 24.73 -24.62 14.76
CA ASN A 130 24.73 -25.55 13.62
C ASN A 130 26.06 -26.32 13.44
N SER A 131 26.64 -26.83 14.54
CA SER A 131 27.97 -27.50 14.54
C SER A 131 29.17 -26.61 14.19
N ILE A 132 29.03 -25.27 14.23
CA ILE A 132 30.10 -24.32 13.92
C ILE A 132 30.50 -23.54 15.18
N VAL A 133 31.76 -23.67 15.62
CA VAL A 133 32.39 -22.76 16.60
C VAL A 133 32.91 -21.53 15.87
N LYS A 134 32.57 -20.33 16.32
CA LYS A 134 33.21 -19.07 15.87
C LYS A 134 33.74 -18.29 17.05
N VAL A 135 34.91 -17.67 16.89
CA VAL A 135 35.43 -16.65 17.82
C VAL A 135 35.43 -15.32 17.08
N LYS A 136 34.82 -14.30 17.68
CA LYS A 136 34.75 -12.93 17.19
C LYS A 136 35.41 -11.97 18.18
N ASN A 137 35.79 -10.78 17.72
CA ASN A 137 36.16 -9.67 18.60
C ASN A 137 34.92 -8.84 19.02
N GLY A 138 35.12 -7.79 19.82
CA GLY A 138 34.05 -6.89 20.28
C GLY A 138 33.26 -6.14 19.20
N ASN A 139 33.72 -6.12 17.94
CA ASN A 139 32.97 -5.56 16.80
C ASN A 139 32.32 -6.68 15.96
N GLU A 140 32.14 -7.86 16.54
CA GLU A 140 31.55 -9.04 15.89
C GLU A 140 32.33 -9.61 14.68
N LYS A 141 33.52 -9.08 14.37
CA LYS A 141 34.37 -9.60 13.28
C LYS A 141 34.89 -10.99 13.62
N ILE A 142 34.61 -11.96 12.75
CA ILE A 142 35.06 -13.36 12.91
C ILE A 142 36.60 -13.41 12.81
N LEU A 143 37.24 -13.87 13.89
CA LEU A 143 38.68 -14.11 13.96
C LEU A 143 39.04 -15.51 13.48
N ILE A 144 38.20 -16.50 13.81
CA ILE A 144 38.34 -17.89 13.38
C ILE A 144 36.97 -18.60 13.47
N ALA A 145 36.70 -19.50 12.54
CA ALA A 145 35.52 -20.35 12.52
C ALA A 145 35.91 -21.79 12.18
N TRP A 146 35.26 -22.77 12.79
CA TRP A 146 35.49 -24.19 12.51
C TRP A 146 34.19 -24.98 12.63
N THR A 147 33.94 -25.83 11.64
CA THR A 147 32.77 -26.71 11.58
C THR A 147 33.16 -28.11 12.03
N ASP A 148 32.47 -28.65 13.03
CA ASP A 148 32.53 -30.06 13.37
C ASP A 148 31.65 -30.88 12.41
N LYS A 149 32.22 -31.93 11.82
CA LYS A 149 31.54 -32.80 10.84
C LYS A 149 31.10 -34.15 11.43
N GLY A 150 31.36 -34.41 12.71
CA GLY A 150 30.84 -35.58 13.42
C GLY A 150 29.82 -35.17 14.47
N ASN A 151 28.65 -35.81 14.51
CA ASN A 151 27.52 -35.56 15.45
C ASN A 151 27.98 -34.89 16.76
N PRO A 152 27.97 -33.55 16.84
CA PRO A 152 28.62 -32.89 17.95
C PRO A 152 27.71 -32.97 19.17
N LEU A 153 28.33 -33.20 20.32
CA LEU A 153 27.61 -33.25 21.59
C LEU A 153 27.18 -31.84 22.00
N ARG A 154 26.02 -31.72 22.63
CA ARG A 154 25.49 -30.46 23.16
C ARG A 154 26.46 -29.85 24.18
N ILE A 155 26.63 -28.53 24.16
CA ILE A 155 27.38 -27.80 25.20
C ILE A 155 26.48 -27.56 26.40
N VAL A 156 26.90 -28.00 27.58
CA VAL A 156 26.15 -27.86 28.83
C VAL A 156 26.88 -26.99 29.86
N ASN A 157 28.17 -26.71 29.66
CA ASN A 157 28.94 -25.86 30.56
C ASN A 157 30.17 -25.26 29.85
N VAL A 158 30.66 -24.13 30.38
CA VAL A 158 31.87 -23.44 29.88
C VAL A 158 32.82 -23.15 31.03
N GLY A 159 34.09 -23.52 30.80
CA GLY A 159 35.20 -23.22 31.70
C GLY A 159 36.10 -22.15 31.11
N ILE A 160 36.62 -21.27 31.96
CA ILE A 160 37.62 -20.25 31.61
C ILE A 160 38.87 -20.43 32.45
N ALA A 161 40.04 -20.15 31.88
CA ALA A 161 41.31 -20.20 32.59
C ALA A 161 42.34 -19.25 31.97
N THR A 162 43.32 -18.85 32.77
CA THR A 162 44.58 -18.30 32.28
C THR A 162 45.63 -19.39 32.13
N SER A 163 46.45 -19.29 31.09
CA SER A 163 47.56 -20.22 30.86
C SER A 163 48.91 -19.51 30.81
N GLY A 164 49.90 -20.07 31.52
CA GLY A 164 51.25 -19.50 31.67
C GLY A 164 51.38 -18.61 32.92
N ILE A 165 52.42 -17.75 32.96
CA ILE A 165 52.80 -16.89 34.09
C ILE A 165 51.90 -15.63 34.27
N THR A 166 50.61 -15.72 33.93
CA THR A 166 49.72 -14.54 33.90
C THR A 166 48.45 -14.75 34.67
N THR A 167 48.04 -13.74 35.43
CA THR A 167 46.68 -13.60 35.95
C THR A 167 45.77 -12.95 34.91
N GLY A 168 44.49 -13.28 34.96
CA GLY A 168 43.50 -12.79 34.01
C GLY A 168 42.27 -12.29 34.74
N ASP A 169 41.91 -11.03 34.48
CA ASP A 169 40.67 -10.45 35.00
C ASP A 169 39.61 -10.52 33.91
N TRP A 170 38.50 -11.21 34.20
CA TRP A 170 37.39 -11.47 33.31
C TRP A 170 36.15 -10.72 33.79
N VAL A 171 35.42 -10.12 32.85
CA VAL A 171 34.08 -9.57 33.08
C VAL A 171 33.14 -10.26 32.10
N ILE A 172 32.15 -10.97 32.64
CA ILE A 172 31.05 -11.57 31.86
C ILE A 172 29.85 -10.62 32.01
N PRO A 173 29.47 -9.87 30.95
CA PRO A 173 28.35 -8.96 31.02
C PRO A 173 27.05 -9.70 31.34
N CYS A 174 26.16 -9.13 32.16
CA CYS A 174 24.88 -9.77 32.48
C CYS A 174 24.03 -10.10 31.22
N LYS A 175 24.15 -9.30 30.14
CA LYS A 175 23.46 -9.54 28.85
C LYS A 175 24.12 -10.58 27.94
N ALA A 176 25.16 -11.30 28.41
CA ALA A 176 25.97 -12.18 27.56
C ALA A 176 25.22 -13.44 27.05
N PHE A 177 24.09 -13.80 27.66
CA PHE A 177 23.30 -14.98 27.35
C PHE A 177 21.82 -14.58 27.15
N HIS A 178 21.43 -14.16 25.94
CA HIS A 178 20.01 -14.08 25.58
C HIS A 178 19.65 -15.27 24.69
N GLN A 179 18.84 -16.18 25.24
CA GLN A 179 18.00 -17.12 24.50
C GLN A 179 16.60 -16.99 25.10
N ASN A 180 15.71 -16.31 24.37
CA ASN A 180 14.30 -16.64 24.34
C ASN A 180 13.93 -16.60 22.85
N SER A 181 14.11 -17.74 22.18
CA SER A 181 13.56 -17.94 20.84
C SER A 181 12.37 -18.87 21.02
N CYS A 182 11.18 -18.32 20.82
CA CYS A 182 9.94 -19.07 20.79
C CYS A 182 9.96 -20.09 19.64
N GLU A 183 9.10 -21.11 19.71
CA GLU A 183 9.00 -22.09 18.62
C GLU A 183 8.62 -21.39 17.30
N GLU A 184 8.82 -22.05 16.15
CA GLU A 184 8.61 -21.45 14.81
C GLU A 184 7.19 -20.87 14.59
N ASN A 185 6.24 -21.27 15.44
CA ASN A 185 4.84 -20.83 15.42
C ASN A 185 4.42 -20.01 16.65
N GLU A 186 5.35 -19.55 17.49
CA GLU A 186 5.08 -18.79 18.71
C GLU A 186 5.74 -17.40 18.66
N LEU A 187 5.12 -16.41 19.30
CA LEU A 187 5.60 -15.03 19.42
C LEU A 187 6.21 -14.80 20.80
N THR A 188 7.23 -13.95 20.87
CA THR A 188 7.93 -13.63 22.12
C THR A 188 7.33 -12.41 22.81
N CYS A 189 7.19 -12.47 24.14
CA CYS A 189 6.84 -11.32 24.97
C CYS A 189 7.92 -10.21 24.86
N ALA A 190 7.54 -8.94 24.97
CA ALA A 190 8.41 -7.79 24.74
C ALA A 190 9.53 -7.64 25.80
N ASP A 191 9.28 -8.01 27.04
CA ASP A 191 10.30 -8.16 28.09
C ASP A 191 11.24 -9.36 27.86
N GLY A 192 10.96 -10.13 26.81
CA GLY A 192 11.64 -11.34 26.42
C GLY A 192 11.21 -12.55 27.23
N ASN A 193 10.41 -12.43 28.30
CA ASN A 193 10.10 -13.51 29.24
C ASN A 193 8.75 -14.16 28.96
N GLY A 194 8.73 -15.02 27.95
CA GLY A 194 7.56 -15.82 27.62
C GLY A 194 7.35 -15.94 26.12
N CYS A 195 6.57 -16.96 25.77
CA CYS A 195 6.15 -17.22 24.41
C CYS A 195 4.64 -17.41 24.43
N TYR A 196 3.95 -16.88 23.44
CA TYR A 196 2.51 -16.99 23.28
C TYR A 196 2.19 -17.37 21.83
N GLU A 197 1.10 -18.11 21.62
CA GLU A 197 0.68 -18.42 20.25
C GLU A 197 0.23 -17.13 19.54
N PRO A 198 0.40 -16.98 18.21
CA PRO A 198 -0.14 -15.85 17.45
C PRO A 198 -1.64 -15.62 17.66
N GLY A 199 -2.38 -16.67 18.01
CA GLY A 199 -3.81 -16.59 18.34
C GLY A 199 -4.12 -16.01 19.72
N TRP A 200 -3.12 -15.89 20.60
CA TRP A 200 -3.22 -15.34 21.96
C TRP A 200 -2.76 -13.88 22.03
N LYS A 201 -2.38 -13.29 20.88
CA LYS A 201 -2.19 -11.85 20.81
C LYS A 201 -3.56 -11.16 20.85
N CYS A 202 -3.75 -10.21 21.75
CA CYS A 202 -4.96 -9.40 21.83
C CYS A 202 -6.24 -10.20 22.10
N ASP A 203 -6.13 -11.30 22.84
CA ASP A 203 -7.26 -12.12 23.23
C ASP A 203 -7.89 -11.65 24.56
N GLY A 204 -7.27 -10.64 25.20
CA GLY A 204 -7.72 -10.08 26.47
C GLY A 204 -7.24 -10.87 27.69
N HIS A 205 -6.39 -11.88 27.50
CA HIS A 205 -5.70 -12.63 28.53
C HIS A 205 -4.23 -12.17 28.58
N GLY A 206 -3.72 -11.90 29.79
CA GLY A 206 -2.32 -11.51 29.98
C GLY A 206 -1.44 -12.74 30.09
N ASP A 207 -1.15 -13.37 28.95
CA ASP A 207 -0.30 -14.54 28.83
C ASP A 207 1.18 -14.19 28.90
N CYS A 208 1.54 -12.96 28.52
CA CYS A 208 2.83 -12.39 28.87
C CYS A 208 2.82 -11.74 30.25
N SER A 209 3.90 -11.95 31.02
CA SER A 209 4.03 -11.35 32.36
C SER A 209 4.10 -9.82 32.36
N ASP A 210 4.47 -9.22 31.22
CA ASP A 210 4.50 -7.78 30.97
C ASP A 210 3.29 -7.27 30.17
N ALA A 211 2.33 -8.15 29.86
CA ALA A 211 1.15 -7.87 29.03
C ALA A 211 1.47 -7.36 27.60
N SER A 212 2.64 -7.72 27.07
CA SER A 212 3.08 -7.31 25.73
C SER A 212 2.39 -8.02 24.57
N ASP A 213 1.85 -9.22 24.83
CA ASP A 213 0.85 -9.89 24.01
C ASP A 213 -0.43 -9.05 23.84
N GLU A 214 -0.75 -8.23 24.85
CA GLU A 214 -1.88 -7.32 24.89
C GLU A 214 -1.51 -5.86 24.54
N GLU A 215 -0.25 -5.59 24.20
CA GLU A 215 0.21 -4.25 23.80
C GLU A 215 0.00 -4.02 22.30
N ASN A 216 -0.40 -2.79 21.91
CA ASN A 216 -0.77 -2.41 20.54
C ASN A 216 -1.94 -3.23 19.96
N CYS A 217 -2.88 -3.66 20.81
CA CYS A 217 -4.09 -4.35 20.42
C CYS A 217 -5.13 -3.40 19.82
N VAL A 218 -4.81 -2.89 18.62
CA VAL A 218 -5.75 -2.15 17.76
C VAL A 218 -6.85 -3.08 17.21
N ARG A 219 -6.60 -4.40 17.22
CA ARG A 219 -7.52 -5.42 16.70
C ARG A 219 -8.66 -5.70 17.67
N LEU A 220 -9.85 -5.93 17.13
CA LEU A 220 -11.01 -6.31 17.94
C LEU A 220 -10.86 -7.74 18.49
N PRO A 221 -11.31 -8.00 19.73
CA PRO A 221 -11.43 -9.34 20.27
C PRO A 221 -12.33 -10.23 19.39
N LEU A 222 -12.02 -11.52 19.34
CA LEU A 222 -12.75 -12.52 18.56
C LEU A 222 -13.88 -13.18 19.37
N ASP A 223 -14.37 -12.55 20.43
CA ASP A 223 -15.42 -13.09 21.28
C ASP A 223 -16.81 -12.97 20.64
N MET A 224 -17.05 -11.85 19.96
CA MET A 224 -18.35 -11.45 19.44
C MET A 224 -18.30 -11.25 17.93
N TYR A 225 -19.23 -11.86 17.20
CA TYR A 225 -19.32 -11.74 15.74
C TYR A 225 -20.69 -11.23 15.31
N PRO A 226 -20.78 -10.12 14.54
CA PRO A 226 -22.04 -9.62 14.03
C PRO A 226 -22.60 -10.53 12.93
N SER A 227 -23.92 -10.69 12.91
CA SER A 227 -24.65 -11.37 11.85
C SER A 227 -25.46 -10.38 11.01
N LEU A 228 -26.09 -9.39 11.65
CA LEU A 228 -26.95 -8.41 11.00
C LEU A 228 -26.93 -7.06 11.74
N TYR A 229 -26.76 -5.99 10.97
CA TYR A 229 -26.94 -4.62 11.40
C TYR A 229 -28.31 -4.10 10.93
N HIS A 230 -29.10 -3.54 11.84
CA HIS A 230 -30.23 -2.67 11.50
C HIS A 230 -29.80 -1.24 11.79
N LEU A 231 -29.62 -0.45 10.74
CA LEU A 231 -29.06 0.89 10.81
C LEU A 231 -30.09 1.90 10.34
N GLU A 232 -30.41 2.90 11.16
CA GLU A 232 -31.19 4.07 10.76
C GLU A 232 -30.32 5.33 10.86
N ILE A 233 -30.28 6.13 9.80
CA ILE A 233 -29.52 7.40 9.75
C ILE A 233 -30.45 8.52 9.28
N GLN A 234 -30.47 9.62 10.03
CA GLN A 234 -31.23 10.83 9.72
C GLN A 234 -30.33 12.07 9.69
N PRO A 235 -29.91 12.52 8.50
CA PRO A 235 -29.11 13.74 8.35
C PRO A 235 -29.95 15.03 8.43
N HIS A 236 -29.46 16.01 9.18
CA HIS A 236 -30.08 17.33 9.35
C HIS A 236 -29.28 18.40 8.59
N ILE A 237 -29.52 18.48 7.26
CA ILE A 237 -28.77 19.35 6.32
C ILE A 237 -29.59 20.49 5.70
N TYR A 238 -30.84 20.68 6.13
CA TYR A 238 -31.82 21.53 5.40
C TYR A 238 -31.94 22.96 5.93
N ASN A 239 -31.70 23.16 7.23
CA ASN A 239 -31.97 24.43 7.91
C ASN A 239 -30.74 24.88 8.71
N GLY A 240 -30.10 25.97 8.29
CA GLY A 240 -29.01 26.62 9.03
C GLY A 240 -27.69 26.70 8.27
N LYS A 241 -26.65 27.15 8.98
CA LYS A 241 -25.27 27.17 8.45
C LYS A 241 -24.71 25.76 8.52
N TYR A 242 -23.96 25.35 7.49
CA TYR A 242 -23.35 24.01 7.38
C TYR A 242 -22.61 23.55 8.65
N LYS A 243 -22.01 24.49 9.42
CA LYS A 243 -21.36 24.24 10.72
C LYS A 243 -22.26 23.64 11.81
N LYS A 244 -23.58 23.60 11.60
CA LYS A 244 -24.57 23.00 12.51
C LYS A 244 -25.14 21.68 11.99
N PHE A 245 -24.74 21.26 10.80
CA PHE A 245 -25.21 20.00 10.22
C PHE A 245 -24.63 18.82 11.00
N HIS A 246 -25.48 17.82 11.18
CA HIS A 246 -25.22 16.63 11.96
C HIS A 246 -26.18 15.54 11.47
N PHE A 247 -25.99 14.33 11.95
CA PHE A 247 -26.97 13.27 11.78
C PHE A 247 -27.26 12.63 13.13
N ASP A 248 -28.51 12.22 13.31
CA ASP A 248 -28.90 11.33 14.39
C ASP A 248 -28.95 9.91 13.81
N GLY A 249 -28.56 8.91 14.60
CA GLY A 249 -28.52 7.53 14.17
C GLY A 249 -28.94 6.55 15.26
N PHE A 250 -29.38 5.38 14.82
CA PHE A 250 -29.72 4.24 15.66
C PHE A 250 -29.15 2.98 15.02
N VAL A 251 -28.51 2.13 15.82
CA VAL A 251 -28.04 0.82 15.38
C VAL A 251 -28.55 -0.25 16.33
N LYS A 252 -29.02 -1.34 15.73
CA LYS A 252 -29.22 -2.63 16.39
C LYS A 252 -28.29 -3.64 15.73
N ILE A 253 -27.42 -4.28 16.52
CA ILE A 253 -26.48 -5.29 16.03
C ILE A 253 -26.90 -6.63 16.61
N GLU A 254 -27.27 -7.56 15.74
CA GLU A 254 -27.41 -8.98 16.07
C GLU A 254 -26.02 -9.63 16.01
N MET A 255 -25.64 -10.36 17.05
CA MET A 255 -24.30 -10.93 17.16
C MET A 255 -24.31 -12.27 17.91
N MET A 256 -23.38 -13.15 17.55
CA MET A 256 -23.13 -14.42 18.21
C MET A 256 -21.93 -14.29 19.13
N CYS A 257 -22.08 -14.76 20.37
CA CYS A 257 -20.98 -14.94 21.30
C CYS A 257 -20.28 -16.26 20.97
N ARG A 258 -19.02 -16.23 20.54
CA ARG A 258 -18.20 -17.42 20.30
C ARG A 258 -17.40 -17.83 21.51
N GLN A 259 -16.95 -16.86 22.31
CA GLN A 259 -16.23 -17.08 23.56
C GLN A 259 -16.93 -16.31 24.66
N SER A 260 -17.19 -16.97 25.80
CA SER A 260 -17.96 -16.38 26.89
C SER A 260 -17.25 -15.16 27.46
N THR A 261 -17.90 -14.01 27.43
CA THR A 261 -17.30 -12.72 27.79
C THR A 261 -18.31 -11.85 28.51
N ASN A 262 -17.85 -10.85 29.27
CA ASN A 262 -18.72 -9.81 29.82
C ASN A 262 -18.55 -8.46 29.08
N LYS A 263 -17.78 -8.42 28.00
CA LYS A 263 -17.49 -7.20 27.25
C LYS A 263 -17.94 -7.33 25.80
N ILE A 264 -18.43 -6.23 25.24
CA ILE A 264 -18.60 -6.05 23.79
C ILE A 264 -17.72 -4.86 23.40
N VAL A 265 -16.71 -5.12 22.58
CA VAL A 265 -15.78 -4.09 22.09
C VAL A 265 -16.12 -3.77 20.64
N LEU A 266 -16.35 -2.50 20.33
CA LEU A 266 -16.72 -2.02 19.00
C LEU A 266 -15.83 -0.85 18.61
N HIS A 267 -15.58 -0.67 17.31
CA HIS A 267 -15.03 0.57 16.81
C HIS A 267 -16.08 1.68 16.86
N SER A 268 -15.68 2.88 17.26
CA SER A 268 -16.49 4.10 17.24
C SER A 268 -15.58 5.32 17.30
N ASN A 269 -15.73 6.24 16.34
CA ASN A 269 -14.93 7.46 16.27
C ASN A 269 -15.83 8.68 16.06
N GLU A 270 -15.63 9.73 16.85
CA GLU A 270 -16.39 11.00 16.79
C GLU A 270 -17.93 10.88 16.89
N LEU A 271 -18.43 9.83 17.53
CA LEU A 271 -19.86 9.62 17.79
C LEU A 271 -20.21 9.89 19.25
N ASP A 272 -21.28 10.66 19.47
CA ASP A 272 -21.86 10.89 20.79
C ASP A 272 -22.97 9.86 21.04
N ILE A 273 -22.66 8.80 21.80
CA ILE A 273 -23.58 7.69 22.10
C ILE A 273 -24.45 8.05 23.30
N THR A 274 -25.76 7.94 23.13
CA THR A 274 -26.72 8.16 24.21
C THR A 274 -26.72 6.95 25.14
N VAL A 275 -25.98 7.03 26.26
CA VAL A 275 -25.81 5.91 27.23
C VAL A 275 -27.13 5.28 27.66
N LYS A 276 -28.17 6.09 27.89
CA LYS A 276 -29.51 5.61 28.31
C LYS A 276 -30.26 4.78 27.25
N SER A 277 -29.80 4.83 26.00
CA SER A 277 -30.39 4.07 24.90
C SER A 277 -29.72 2.71 24.69
N ILE A 278 -28.64 2.42 25.42
CA ILE A 278 -27.89 1.18 25.24
C ILE A 278 -28.63 0.04 25.93
N VAL A 279 -29.02 -0.97 25.15
CA VAL A 279 -29.70 -2.16 25.67
C VAL A 279 -29.09 -3.41 25.06
N ILE A 280 -28.72 -4.37 25.91
CA ILE A 280 -28.30 -5.72 25.49
C ILE A 280 -29.44 -6.69 25.80
N ARG A 281 -29.78 -7.57 24.85
CA ARG A 281 -30.80 -8.63 25.02
C ARG A 281 -30.33 -9.95 24.42
N GLN A 282 -30.69 -11.08 25.03
CA GLN A 282 -30.52 -12.40 24.42
C GLN A 282 -31.62 -12.54 23.37
N MET A 283 -31.28 -13.01 22.17
CA MET A 283 -32.28 -13.23 21.13
C MET A 283 -33.30 -14.27 21.61
N GLY A 284 -34.59 -13.95 21.46
CA GLY A 284 -35.70 -14.80 21.91
C GLY A 284 -36.17 -14.53 23.34
N SER A 285 -35.43 -13.75 24.13
CA SER A 285 -35.90 -13.25 25.44
C SER A 285 -36.61 -11.91 25.29
N THR A 286 -37.67 -11.69 26.07
CA THR A 286 -38.33 -10.38 26.23
C THR A 286 -37.75 -9.57 27.39
N GLU A 287 -36.90 -10.17 28.21
CA GLU A 287 -36.24 -9.48 29.33
C GLU A 287 -35.05 -8.67 28.79
N GLU A 288 -34.98 -7.39 29.17
CA GLU A 288 -33.76 -6.60 28.98
C GLU A 288 -32.69 -7.20 29.88
N LEU A 289 -31.60 -7.69 29.28
CA LEU A 289 -30.57 -8.37 30.07
C LEU A 289 -29.86 -7.37 30.98
N ILE A 290 -29.37 -6.23 30.46
CA ILE A 290 -28.51 -5.28 31.19
C ILE A 290 -28.56 -3.85 30.59
N TYR A 291 -28.36 -2.83 31.44
CA TYR A 291 -27.90 -1.49 31.06
C TYR A 291 -26.36 -1.42 31.23
N PRO A 292 -25.56 -1.66 30.18
CA PRO A 292 -24.12 -1.81 30.34
C PRO A 292 -23.45 -0.47 30.67
N THR A 293 -22.25 -0.54 31.26
CA THR A 293 -21.38 0.64 31.35
C THR A 293 -20.68 0.85 30.01
N LEU A 294 -20.56 2.12 29.60
CA LEU A 294 -19.87 2.53 28.36
C LEU A 294 -18.55 3.20 28.71
N GLU A 295 -17.46 2.68 28.15
CA GLU A 295 -16.13 3.30 28.18
C GLU A 295 -15.69 3.65 26.75
N TYR A 296 -15.01 4.80 26.61
CA TYR A 296 -14.41 5.23 25.35
C TYR A 296 -12.90 5.10 25.42
N ASN A 297 -12.30 4.44 24.44
CA ASN A 297 -10.87 4.50 24.18
C ASN A 297 -10.64 5.28 22.87
N THR A 298 -10.38 6.57 22.98
CA THR A 298 -10.21 7.45 21.82
C THR A 298 -8.92 7.19 21.05
N TYR A 299 -7.90 6.62 21.69
CA TYR A 299 -6.62 6.31 21.04
C TYR A 299 -6.78 5.15 20.04
N TYR A 300 -7.42 4.06 20.47
CA TYR A 300 -7.72 2.91 19.60
C TYR A 300 -9.05 3.05 18.83
N GLN A 301 -9.78 4.17 19.03
CA GLN A 301 -11.09 4.43 18.44
C GLN A 301 -12.12 3.33 18.77
N LEU A 302 -12.14 2.90 20.03
CA LEU A 302 -13.00 1.84 20.54
C LEU A 302 -14.01 2.37 21.55
N ILE A 303 -15.13 1.67 21.64
CA ILE A 303 -16.02 1.68 22.78
C ILE A 303 -16.07 0.29 23.41
N ILE A 304 -16.17 0.24 24.73
CA ILE A 304 -16.27 -1.00 25.49
C ILE A 304 -17.58 -0.95 26.27
N LEU A 305 -18.47 -1.88 25.97
CA LEU A 305 -19.70 -2.10 26.71
C LEU A 305 -19.48 -3.24 27.69
N THR A 306 -19.50 -2.94 28.98
CA THR A 306 -19.36 -3.98 30.02
C THR A 306 -20.73 -4.36 30.56
N SER A 307 -21.04 -5.64 30.44
CA SER A 307 -22.24 -6.28 30.94
C SER A 307 -22.02 -6.80 32.36
N ASP A 308 -23.01 -6.62 33.23
CA ASP A 308 -23.00 -7.19 34.59
C ASP A 308 -23.23 -8.71 34.61
N VAL A 309 -23.74 -9.27 33.50
CA VAL A 309 -23.94 -10.72 33.31
C VAL A 309 -23.04 -11.20 32.19
N GLN A 310 -22.45 -12.37 32.38
CA GLN A 310 -21.63 -13.02 31.37
C GLN A 310 -22.47 -13.43 30.15
N LEU A 311 -22.05 -12.99 28.97
CA LEU A 311 -22.53 -13.46 27.69
C LEU A 311 -21.95 -14.86 27.44
N THR A 312 -22.80 -15.82 27.07
CA THR A 312 -22.45 -17.24 27.00
C THR A 312 -22.08 -17.64 25.58
N ALA A 313 -20.98 -18.36 25.41
CA ALA A 313 -20.57 -18.92 24.13
C ALA A 313 -21.68 -19.79 23.50
N GLY A 314 -21.90 -19.63 22.19
CA GLY A 314 -22.94 -20.29 21.41
C GLY A 314 -24.28 -19.54 21.38
N GLU A 315 -24.51 -18.60 22.30
CA GLU A 315 -25.74 -17.80 22.36
C GLU A 315 -25.68 -16.57 21.44
N THR A 316 -26.85 -16.05 21.09
CA THR A 316 -27.00 -14.86 20.25
C THR A 316 -27.64 -13.71 21.02
N TYR A 317 -27.13 -12.51 20.78
CA TYR A 317 -27.47 -11.30 21.49
C TYR A 317 -27.76 -10.16 20.52
N THR A 318 -28.50 -9.16 20.99
CA THR A 318 -28.68 -7.89 20.30
C THR A 318 -28.19 -6.76 21.18
N VAL A 319 -27.40 -5.85 20.61
CA VAL A 319 -27.12 -4.54 21.23
C VAL A 319 -27.83 -3.44 20.43
N GLU A 320 -28.54 -2.58 21.12
CA GLU A 320 -29.23 -1.41 20.56
C GLU A 320 -28.59 -0.15 21.13
N MET A 321 -28.37 0.87 20.29
CA MET A 321 -27.85 2.17 20.74
C MET A 321 -28.24 3.30 19.79
N SER A 322 -28.56 4.46 20.36
CA SER A 322 -28.74 5.73 19.64
C SER A 322 -27.49 6.59 19.77
N PHE A 323 -27.13 7.27 18.70
CA PHE A 323 -25.93 8.10 18.65
C PHE A 323 -26.15 9.34 17.77
N LYS A 324 -25.25 10.31 17.90
CA LYS A 324 -25.22 11.51 17.10
C LYS A 324 -23.82 11.72 16.54
N GLY A 325 -23.73 12.00 15.25
CA GLY A 325 -22.48 12.31 14.57
C GLY A 325 -22.51 13.67 13.88
N LYS A 326 -21.32 14.21 13.59
CA LYS A 326 -21.17 15.46 12.84
C LYS A 326 -21.07 15.16 11.35
N LEU A 327 -21.46 16.12 10.53
CA LEU A 327 -21.22 16.08 9.08
C LEU A 327 -20.17 17.15 8.74
N THR A 328 -19.04 16.70 8.20
CA THR A 328 -17.85 17.51 7.91
C THR A 328 -17.52 17.49 6.41
N TYR A 329 -16.58 18.32 5.96
CA TYR A 329 -16.09 18.35 4.57
C TYR A 329 -14.78 17.58 4.40
N ASP A 330 -14.49 16.67 5.32
CA ASP A 330 -13.30 15.82 5.31
C ASP A 330 -13.41 14.60 4.39
N LEU A 331 -14.51 14.46 3.65
CA LEU A 331 -14.70 13.46 2.58
C LEU A 331 -14.54 11.98 3.02
N VAL A 332 -14.61 11.72 4.33
CA VAL A 332 -14.53 10.39 4.97
C VAL A 332 -15.68 10.21 5.96
N GLY A 333 -16.03 8.96 6.28
CA GLY A 333 -17.24 8.66 7.04
C GLY A 333 -18.48 9.13 6.28
N PRO A 334 -19.58 9.49 6.98
CA PRO A 334 -20.66 10.27 6.39
C PRO A 334 -20.27 11.75 6.37
N TYR A 335 -20.14 12.31 5.18
CA TYR A 335 -19.63 13.67 4.99
C TYR A 335 -20.59 14.55 4.17
N LEU A 336 -20.42 15.87 4.26
CA LEU A 336 -21.10 16.85 3.44
C LEU A 336 -20.43 16.98 2.08
N SER A 337 -21.22 16.86 1.03
CA SER A 337 -20.88 17.40 -0.28
C SER A 337 -21.86 18.51 -0.64
N SER A 338 -21.44 19.41 -1.54
CA SER A 338 -22.31 20.47 -1.99
C SER A 338 -22.03 20.89 -3.42
N TYR A 339 -23.04 21.43 -4.08
CA TYR A 339 -22.85 22.04 -5.39
C TYR A 339 -23.77 23.23 -5.57
N ARG A 340 -23.43 24.09 -6.54
CA ARG A 340 -24.23 25.26 -6.89
C ARG A 340 -25.05 24.98 -8.14
N ARG A 341 -26.38 25.06 -8.05
CA ARG A 341 -27.26 24.93 -9.22
C ARG A 341 -27.01 26.06 -10.20
N GLN A 342 -27.00 25.76 -11.51
CA GLN A 342 -26.79 26.80 -12.53
C GLN A 342 -27.94 27.80 -12.58
N ARG A 343 -29.18 27.32 -12.51
CA ARG A 343 -30.38 28.11 -12.77
C ARG A 343 -30.59 29.27 -11.80
N ASP A 344 -30.39 29.04 -10.51
CA ASP A 344 -30.70 29.99 -9.43
C ASP A 344 -29.48 30.35 -8.56
N ARG A 345 -28.31 29.76 -8.83
CA ARG A 345 -27.06 29.94 -8.07
C ARG A 345 -27.18 29.55 -6.59
N THR A 346 -28.18 28.76 -6.20
CA THR A 346 -28.34 28.28 -4.83
C THR A 346 -27.41 27.11 -4.52
N TRP A 347 -26.98 27.03 -3.27
CA TRP A 347 -26.24 25.89 -2.74
C TRP A 347 -27.20 24.75 -2.42
N VAL A 348 -26.86 23.55 -2.91
CA VAL A 348 -27.50 22.30 -2.54
C VAL A 348 -26.53 21.51 -1.70
N TYR A 349 -26.95 21.15 -0.50
CA TYR A 349 -26.20 20.27 0.39
C TYR A 349 -26.71 18.84 0.28
N GLN A 350 -25.80 17.91 0.40
CA GLN A 350 -26.05 16.48 0.30
C GLN A 350 -25.13 15.73 1.24
N VAL A 351 -25.48 14.48 1.52
CA VAL A 351 -24.62 13.57 2.29
C VAL A 351 -24.18 12.46 1.38
N ALA A 352 -22.90 12.12 1.44
CA ALA A 352 -22.32 10.94 0.83
C ALA A 352 -21.43 10.23 1.85
N THR A 353 -20.99 9.01 1.54
CA THR A 353 -20.17 8.20 2.44
C THR A 353 -18.87 7.76 1.79
N HIS A 354 -17.79 7.70 2.56
CA HIS A 354 -16.58 6.98 2.19
C HIS A 354 -16.00 6.29 3.43
N PHE A 355 -16.09 4.96 3.46
CA PHE A 355 -15.73 4.18 4.65
C PHE A 355 -14.38 3.47 4.57
N GLN A 356 -13.75 3.42 3.39
CA GLN A 356 -12.43 2.83 3.23
C GLN A 356 -11.36 3.78 3.81
N ALA A 357 -10.40 3.31 4.60
CA ALA A 357 -10.28 1.92 5.09
C ALA A 357 -11.06 1.65 6.40
N THR A 358 -11.05 2.61 7.32
CA THR A 358 -11.52 2.43 8.71
C THR A 358 -12.50 3.52 9.14
N GLU A 359 -13.36 3.98 8.24
CA GLU A 359 -14.17 5.18 8.45
C GLU A 359 -15.67 4.86 8.67
N ALA A 360 -16.10 3.59 8.58
CA ALA A 360 -17.48 3.19 8.90
C ALA A 360 -17.80 3.46 10.39
N ARG A 361 -16.79 3.32 11.26
CA ARG A 361 -16.85 3.66 12.70
C ARG A 361 -17.22 5.12 13.00
N ARG A 362 -17.20 6.02 12.02
CA ARG A 362 -17.68 7.41 12.13
C ARG A 362 -19.15 7.57 11.73
N ALA A 363 -19.75 6.56 11.10
CA ALA A 363 -21.16 6.54 10.79
C ALA A 363 -21.99 5.85 11.88
N PHE A 364 -21.48 4.77 12.46
CA PHE A 364 -22.14 4.02 13.53
C PHE A 364 -21.12 3.14 14.28
N PRO A 365 -21.36 2.80 15.56
CA PRO A 365 -20.49 1.86 16.27
C PRO A 365 -20.58 0.46 15.64
N CYS A 366 -19.45 -0.15 15.28
CA CYS A 366 -19.42 -1.42 14.54
C CYS A 366 -18.13 -2.22 14.70
N PHE A 367 -18.14 -3.47 14.21
CA PHE A 367 -16.95 -4.30 14.09
C PHE A 367 -16.22 -3.92 12.81
N ASP A 368 -15.55 -2.77 12.82
CA ASP A 368 -14.97 -2.13 11.62
C ASP A 368 -13.63 -2.75 11.17
N GLU A 369 -13.63 -4.05 10.87
CA GLU A 369 -12.51 -4.79 10.29
C GLU A 369 -12.98 -5.58 9.05
N PRO A 370 -12.16 -5.68 7.98
CA PRO A 370 -12.58 -6.29 6.72
C PRO A 370 -12.98 -7.77 6.85
N ALA A 371 -12.34 -8.51 7.78
CA ALA A 371 -12.68 -9.92 8.02
C ALA A 371 -14.05 -10.14 8.66
N ILE A 372 -14.57 -9.16 9.40
CA ILE A 372 -15.77 -9.31 10.22
C ILE A 372 -17.00 -8.90 9.39
N LYS A 373 -17.34 -9.74 8.41
CA LYS A 373 -18.48 -9.52 7.51
C LYS A 373 -19.82 -9.69 8.25
N ALA A 374 -20.81 -8.92 7.83
CA ALA A 374 -22.19 -9.05 8.27
C ALA A 374 -23.17 -8.64 7.16
N LYS A 375 -24.47 -8.80 7.41
CA LYS A 375 -25.51 -8.21 6.58
C LYS A 375 -25.94 -6.86 7.13
N PHE A 376 -26.53 -6.03 6.28
CA PHE A 376 -27.03 -4.71 6.64
C PHE A 376 -28.48 -4.54 6.17
N ARG A 377 -29.33 -4.03 7.06
CA ARG A 377 -30.65 -3.47 6.75
C ARG A 377 -30.61 -2.00 7.08
N ILE A 378 -30.66 -1.16 6.06
CA ILE A 378 -30.50 0.28 6.22
C ILE A 378 -31.85 0.98 6.08
N THR A 379 -32.08 1.96 6.93
CA THR A 379 -33.16 2.94 6.83
C THR A 379 -32.55 4.33 6.71
N LEU A 380 -32.82 5.01 5.59
CA LEU A 380 -32.34 6.37 5.37
C LEU A 380 -33.51 7.35 5.48
N VAL A 381 -33.40 8.31 6.39
CA VAL A 381 -34.44 9.30 6.66
C VAL A 381 -34.06 10.62 5.98
N ARG A 382 -34.89 11.05 5.03
CA ARG A 382 -34.65 12.25 4.20
C ARG A 382 -35.89 13.11 4.08
N LYS A 383 -35.74 14.34 3.58
CA LYS A 383 -36.89 15.15 3.18
C LYS A 383 -37.51 14.63 1.89
N ASN A 384 -38.82 14.79 1.75
CA ASN A 384 -39.58 14.29 0.59
C ASN A 384 -39.07 14.79 -0.77
N HIS A 385 -38.45 15.97 -0.84
CA HIS A 385 -37.89 16.53 -2.08
C HIS A 385 -36.49 15.99 -2.46
N MET A 386 -35.87 15.21 -1.58
CA MET A 386 -34.58 14.56 -1.81
C MET A 386 -34.82 13.11 -2.23
N VAL A 387 -33.79 12.44 -2.73
CA VAL A 387 -33.70 10.99 -2.89
C VAL A 387 -32.66 10.43 -1.93
N SER A 388 -32.80 9.15 -1.57
CA SER A 388 -31.75 8.41 -0.88
C SER A 388 -31.32 7.24 -1.77
N LEU A 389 -30.04 6.89 -1.72
CA LEU A 389 -29.45 5.75 -2.43
C LEU A 389 -28.65 4.93 -1.42
N SER A 390 -28.65 3.60 -1.53
CA SER A 390 -27.81 2.70 -0.75
C SER A 390 -27.46 1.43 -1.53
N ASN A 391 -26.79 0.45 -0.93
CA ASN A 391 -26.25 -0.75 -1.58
C ASN A 391 -27.32 -1.63 -2.28
N THR A 392 -28.55 -1.65 -1.77
CA THR A 392 -29.65 -2.53 -2.24
C THR A 392 -30.88 -1.72 -2.68
N ASP A 393 -31.97 -2.40 -3.06
CA ASP A 393 -33.23 -1.75 -3.44
C ASP A 393 -34.03 -1.25 -2.23
N VAL A 394 -34.78 -0.16 -2.43
CA VAL A 394 -35.80 0.30 -1.48
C VAL A 394 -36.99 -0.66 -1.53
N ILE A 395 -37.36 -1.24 -0.39
CA ILE A 395 -38.49 -2.20 -0.26
C ILE A 395 -39.74 -1.58 0.38
N ARG A 396 -39.59 -0.48 1.13
CA ARG A 396 -40.70 0.21 1.78
C ARG A 396 -40.34 1.68 2.01
N GLN A 397 -41.30 2.58 1.82
CA GLN A 397 -41.19 3.98 2.19
C GLN A 397 -42.23 4.32 3.26
N GLU A 398 -41.81 5.02 4.30
CA GLU A 398 -42.65 5.41 5.43
C GLU A 398 -42.65 6.93 5.57
N VAL A 399 -43.81 7.56 5.40
CA VAL A 399 -43.96 9.01 5.61
C VAL A 399 -44.02 9.31 7.11
N ARG A 400 -43.11 10.15 7.59
CA ARG A 400 -43.03 10.65 8.96
C ARG A 400 -43.49 12.11 9.04
N SER A 401 -43.67 12.63 10.25
CA SER A 401 -44.08 14.03 10.47
C SER A 401 -43.06 15.02 9.88
N ASN A 402 -43.49 16.26 9.60
CA ASN A 402 -42.63 17.33 9.07
C ASN A 402 -41.93 16.99 7.74
N ASP A 403 -42.63 16.38 6.78
CA ASP A 403 -42.12 16.04 5.42
C ASP A 403 -40.90 15.11 5.38
N TRP A 404 -40.66 14.36 6.45
CA TRP A 404 -39.64 13.32 6.48
C TRP A 404 -40.19 12.02 5.88
N VAL A 405 -39.33 11.30 5.16
CA VAL A 405 -39.62 9.98 4.60
C VAL A 405 -38.47 9.06 5.00
N ALA A 406 -38.80 7.90 5.57
CA ALA A 406 -37.85 6.84 5.87
C ALA A 406 -37.91 5.78 4.75
N ASP A 407 -36.81 5.68 3.99
CA ASP A 407 -36.63 4.66 2.96
C ASP A 407 -35.99 3.43 3.59
N HIS A 408 -36.71 2.31 3.60
CA HIS A 408 -36.26 1.01 4.11
C HIS A 408 -35.68 0.20 2.96
N TYR A 409 -34.42 -0.19 3.07
CA TYR A 409 -33.68 -0.94 2.06
C TYR A 409 -33.73 -2.45 2.32
N ALA A 410 -33.63 -3.24 1.25
CA ALA A 410 -33.47 -4.68 1.34
C ALA A 410 -32.18 -5.06 2.07
N GLU A 411 -32.17 -6.23 2.69
CA GLU A 411 -31.00 -6.78 3.35
C GLU A 411 -29.86 -7.01 2.34
N THR A 412 -28.65 -6.57 2.67
CA THR A 412 -27.46 -6.84 1.84
C THR A 412 -27.04 -8.31 1.88
N PRO A 413 -26.30 -8.80 0.87
CA PRO A 413 -25.43 -9.96 1.06
C PRO A 413 -24.44 -9.75 2.22
N MET A 414 -23.77 -10.83 2.62
CA MET A 414 -22.66 -10.74 3.60
C MET A 414 -21.53 -9.89 3.00
N MET A 415 -21.19 -8.80 3.66
CA MET A 415 -20.16 -7.85 3.22
C MET A 415 -19.46 -7.19 4.41
N SER A 416 -18.30 -6.59 4.16
CA SER A 416 -17.52 -5.86 5.16
C SER A 416 -18.07 -4.44 5.36
N THR A 417 -17.86 -3.85 6.54
CA THR A 417 -18.35 -2.51 6.92
C THR A 417 -17.90 -1.41 5.96
N TYR A 418 -16.65 -1.45 5.48
CA TYR A 418 -16.09 -0.43 4.59
C TYR A 418 -16.79 -0.32 3.22
N LEU A 419 -17.59 -1.31 2.85
CA LEU A 419 -18.34 -1.36 1.59
C LEU A 419 -19.75 -0.78 1.69
N LEU A 420 -20.23 -0.55 2.91
CA LEU A 420 -21.52 0.09 3.13
C LEU A 420 -21.48 1.50 2.54
N ALA A 421 -22.55 1.90 1.84
CA ALA A 421 -22.62 3.21 1.22
C ALA A 421 -24.03 3.76 1.24
N PHE A 422 -24.11 5.09 1.37
CA PHE A 422 -25.35 5.81 1.13
C PHE A 422 -25.12 7.23 0.64
N VAL A 423 -26.08 7.73 -0.14
CA VAL A 423 -26.11 9.10 -0.63
C VAL A 423 -27.51 9.68 -0.40
N ILE A 424 -27.60 10.89 0.15
CA ILE A 424 -28.86 11.65 0.23
C ILE A 424 -28.67 12.95 -0.55
N CYS A 425 -29.33 13.05 -1.70
CA CYS A 425 -29.12 14.10 -2.70
C CYS A 425 -30.42 14.48 -3.41
N ASP A 426 -30.34 15.35 -4.41
CA ASP A 426 -31.44 15.73 -5.31
C ASP A 426 -31.15 15.34 -6.78
N PHE A 427 -30.37 14.28 -6.98
CA PHE A 427 -29.87 13.86 -8.28
C PHE A 427 -30.96 13.31 -9.20
N GLU A 428 -30.62 13.27 -10.48
CA GLU A 428 -31.38 12.60 -11.53
C GLU A 428 -30.57 11.42 -12.08
N GLN A 429 -31.27 10.45 -12.66
CA GLN A 429 -30.68 9.22 -13.18
C GLN A 429 -30.90 9.06 -14.68
N THR A 430 -29.93 8.42 -15.34
CA THR A 430 -30.16 7.60 -16.53
C THR A 430 -30.21 6.13 -16.11
N ALA A 431 -30.99 5.30 -16.78
CA ALA A 431 -31.19 3.91 -16.36
C ALA A 431 -31.39 2.97 -17.56
N ASP A 432 -30.98 1.72 -17.38
CA ASP A 432 -31.26 0.61 -18.28
C ASP A 432 -31.55 -0.68 -17.48
N ILE A 433 -32.22 -1.65 -18.09
CA ILE A 433 -32.53 -2.95 -17.46
C ILE A 433 -32.04 -4.06 -18.38
N VAL A 434 -31.06 -4.82 -17.90
CA VAL A 434 -30.44 -5.92 -18.65
C VAL A 434 -30.48 -7.18 -17.81
N ASN A 435 -30.99 -8.27 -18.40
CA ASN A 435 -31.12 -9.58 -17.73
C ASN A 435 -31.84 -9.55 -16.37
N GLY A 436 -32.74 -8.59 -16.15
CA GLY A 436 -33.47 -8.41 -14.89
C GLY A 436 -32.72 -7.62 -13.82
N VAL A 437 -31.50 -7.14 -14.09
CA VAL A 437 -30.73 -6.23 -13.25
C VAL A 437 -30.96 -4.80 -13.72
N THR A 438 -31.22 -3.88 -12.78
CA THR A 438 -31.39 -2.45 -13.09
C THR A 438 -30.07 -1.70 -12.95
N TYR A 439 -29.57 -1.12 -14.03
CA TYR A 439 -28.37 -0.29 -14.02
C TYR A 439 -28.78 1.18 -14.04
N ARG A 440 -28.17 2.00 -13.20
CA ARG A 440 -28.46 3.44 -13.14
C ARG A 440 -27.19 4.25 -12.96
N SER A 441 -27.15 5.40 -13.60
CA SER A 441 -26.09 6.39 -13.40
C SER A 441 -26.70 7.70 -12.91
N TRP A 442 -26.24 8.17 -11.75
CA TRP A 442 -26.79 9.32 -11.03
C TRP A 442 -25.83 10.50 -11.07
N ALA A 443 -26.36 11.70 -11.31
CA ALA A 443 -25.62 12.94 -11.16
C ALA A 443 -26.57 14.09 -10.83
N ARG A 444 -26.00 15.24 -10.46
CA ARG A 444 -26.79 16.47 -10.30
C ARG A 444 -27.48 16.85 -11.61
N LYS A 445 -28.67 17.44 -11.48
CA LYS A 445 -29.62 17.69 -12.57
C LYS A 445 -29.00 18.39 -13.79
N ASP A 446 -28.13 19.38 -13.55
CA ASP A 446 -27.50 20.18 -14.60
C ASP A 446 -26.55 19.38 -15.52
N VAL A 447 -26.14 18.16 -15.15
CA VAL A 447 -25.21 17.31 -15.91
C VAL A 447 -25.64 15.84 -15.97
N ALA A 448 -26.91 15.54 -15.67
CA ALA A 448 -27.42 14.17 -15.63
C ALA A 448 -27.32 13.46 -16.99
N ASN A 449 -27.43 14.20 -18.10
CA ASN A 449 -27.24 13.70 -19.46
C ASN A 449 -25.79 13.23 -19.74
N HIS A 450 -24.79 13.71 -19.00
CA HIS A 450 -23.38 13.32 -19.19
C HIS A 450 -23.07 11.94 -18.59
N THR A 451 -24.05 11.28 -17.97
CA THR A 451 -23.90 9.95 -17.36
C THR A 451 -24.11 8.80 -18.33
N GLN A 452 -24.65 9.07 -19.54
CA GLN A 452 -25.04 8.03 -20.49
C GLN A 452 -23.87 7.14 -20.93
N TYR A 453 -22.69 7.72 -21.11
CA TYR A 453 -21.50 6.95 -21.50
C TYR A 453 -21.09 5.96 -20.41
N ALA A 454 -21.07 6.40 -19.15
CA ALA A 454 -20.77 5.53 -18.00
C ALA A 454 -21.84 4.43 -17.84
N LEU A 455 -23.12 4.75 -18.04
CA LEU A 455 -24.20 3.74 -18.01
C LEU A 455 -23.96 2.61 -19.02
N ASN A 456 -23.72 2.97 -20.29
CA ASN A 456 -23.49 1.99 -21.36
C ASN A 456 -22.25 1.13 -21.07
N LEU A 457 -21.14 1.77 -20.70
CA LEU A 457 -19.92 1.06 -20.30
C LEU A 457 -20.16 0.12 -19.13
N GLY A 458 -20.88 0.59 -18.11
CA GLY A 458 -21.10 -0.18 -16.90
C GLY A 458 -21.91 -1.45 -17.15
N VAL A 459 -22.91 -1.39 -18.03
CA VAL A 459 -23.67 -2.57 -18.47
C VAL A 459 -22.75 -3.57 -19.19
N ASP A 460 -22.02 -3.13 -20.20
CA ASP A 460 -21.24 -4.02 -21.05
C ASP A 460 -20.04 -4.63 -20.31
N ILE A 461 -19.33 -3.83 -19.51
CA ILE A 461 -18.19 -4.30 -18.69
C ILE A 461 -18.65 -5.26 -17.60
N MET A 462 -19.79 -5.00 -16.96
CA MET A 462 -20.35 -5.91 -15.96
C MET A 462 -20.64 -7.29 -16.57
N ASN A 463 -21.30 -7.34 -17.74
CA ASN A 463 -21.54 -8.59 -18.46
C ASN A 463 -20.23 -9.30 -18.83
N TYR A 464 -19.24 -8.55 -19.32
CA TYR A 464 -17.91 -9.09 -19.64
C TYR A 464 -17.24 -9.73 -18.41
N TYR A 465 -17.29 -9.09 -17.24
CA TYR A 465 -16.70 -9.63 -16.03
C TYR A 465 -17.45 -10.83 -15.47
N GLU A 466 -18.78 -10.88 -15.55
CA GLU A 466 -19.55 -12.07 -15.21
C GLU A 466 -19.12 -13.27 -16.06
N ASP A 467 -18.95 -13.08 -17.37
CA ASP A 467 -18.50 -14.12 -18.30
C ASP A 467 -17.02 -14.50 -18.12
N TYR A 468 -16.15 -13.51 -17.88
CA TYR A 468 -14.72 -13.72 -17.72
C TYR A 468 -14.41 -14.44 -16.39
N LEU A 469 -15.01 -13.97 -15.30
CA LEU A 469 -14.82 -14.52 -13.95
C LEU A 469 -15.75 -15.69 -13.62
N ASP A 470 -16.74 -15.97 -14.49
CA ASP A 470 -17.69 -17.09 -14.38
C ASP A 470 -18.39 -17.12 -13.01
N VAL A 471 -18.74 -15.92 -12.51
CA VAL A 471 -19.42 -15.71 -11.23
C VAL A 471 -20.40 -14.56 -11.38
N ASN A 472 -21.69 -14.86 -11.39
CA ASN A 472 -22.75 -13.86 -11.42
C ASN A 472 -22.96 -13.26 -10.03
N LEU A 473 -23.21 -11.96 -9.96
CA LEU A 473 -23.49 -11.29 -8.69
C LEU A 473 -24.99 -11.34 -8.37
N PRO A 474 -25.41 -11.61 -7.12
CA PRO A 474 -26.82 -11.66 -6.75
C PRO A 474 -27.39 -10.25 -6.49
N LEU A 475 -27.11 -9.30 -7.37
CA LEU A 475 -27.59 -7.92 -7.25
C LEU A 475 -28.78 -7.71 -8.19
N SER A 476 -29.88 -7.19 -7.66
CA SER A 476 -31.03 -6.74 -8.46
C SER A 476 -30.79 -5.40 -9.16
N LYS A 477 -29.74 -4.67 -8.74
CA LYS A 477 -29.38 -3.37 -9.30
C LYS A 477 -27.88 -3.07 -9.16
N SER A 478 -27.40 -2.15 -9.99
CA SER A 478 -26.07 -1.53 -9.89
C SER A 478 -26.19 -0.02 -10.15
N ASP A 479 -25.94 0.79 -9.12
CA ASP A 479 -25.95 2.25 -9.22
C ASP A 479 -24.51 2.78 -9.32
N MET A 480 -24.26 3.69 -10.25
CA MET A 480 -23.03 4.50 -10.35
C MET A 480 -23.38 5.97 -10.06
N VAL A 481 -22.68 6.62 -9.13
CA VAL A 481 -23.05 7.97 -8.66
C VAL A 481 -21.89 8.93 -8.80
N ALA A 482 -22.04 9.98 -9.61
CA ALA A 482 -21.09 11.08 -9.70
C ALA A 482 -21.32 12.08 -8.57
N VAL A 483 -20.47 12.03 -7.55
CA VAL A 483 -20.47 12.93 -6.40
C VAL A 483 -19.56 14.16 -6.69
N PRO A 484 -20.08 15.39 -6.56
CA PRO A 484 -19.34 16.65 -6.74
C PRO A 484 -18.04 16.75 -5.95
N ASP A 485 -18.08 16.39 -4.66
CA ASP A 485 -16.90 16.38 -3.79
C ASP A 485 -16.67 14.94 -3.34
N PHE A 486 -15.61 14.32 -3.85
CA PHE A 486 -15.20 12.98 -3.46
C PHE A 486 -13.69 12.92 -3.30
N GLY A 487 -13.25 12.34 -2.18
CA GLY A 487 -11.83 12.23 -1.83
C GLY A 487 -11.06 11.40 -2.86
N PRO A 488 -11.38 10.10 -3.02
CA PRO A 488 -10.81 9.27 -4.08
C PRO A 488 -11.43 9.57 -5.45
N GLU A 489 -10.88 8.99 -6.50
CA GLU A 489 -11.44 9.10 -7.85
C GLU A 489 -12.70 8.22 -8.01
N ALA A 490 -12.71 7.03 -7.40
CA ALA A 490 -13.88 6.16 -7.29
C ALA A 490 -13.81 5.29 -6.02
N MET A 491 -14.94 4.69 -5.65
CA MET A 491 -15.05 3.66 -4.61
C MET A 491 -16.02 2.57 -5.06
N GLY A 492 -15.53 1.34 -5.13
CA GLY A 492 -16.25 0.15 -5.62
C GLY A 492 -17.27 -0.43 -4.65
N ASN A 493 -18.02 0.39 -3.89
CA ASN A 493 -19.00 -0.11 -2.92
C ASN A 493 -20.00 -1.08 -3.57
N LEU A 494 -20.43 -2.12 -2.84
CA LEU A 494 -21.30 -3.16 -3.37
C LEU A 494 -22.65 -2.58 -3.83
N GLY A 495 -22.92 -2.63 -5.14
CA GLY A 495 -24.19 -2.17 -5.74
C GLY A 495 -24.43 -0.65 -5.76
N LEU A 496 -23.60 0.18 -5.13
CA LEU A 496 -23.70 1.66 -5.14
C LEU A 496 -22.31 2.30 -5.30
N ILE A 497 -21.77 2.26 -6.50
CA ILE A 497 -20.41 2.71 -6.79
C ILE A 497 -20.38 4.24 -6.83
N LEU A 498 -19.46 4.85 -6.08
CA LEU A 498 -19.32 6.30 -6.01
C LEU A 498 -18.12 6.76 -6.83
N TYR A 499 -18.28 7.83 -7.59
CA TYR A 499 -17.24 8.43 -8.42
C TYR A 499 -17.16 9.91 -8.14
N LYS A 500 -15.97 10.47 -8.31
CA LYS A 500 -15.82 11.91 -8.50
C LYS A 500 -16.41 12.30 -9.86
N GLU A 501 -17.07 13.45 -9.94
CA GLU A 501 -17.74 13.91 -11.18
C GLU A 501 -16.82 13.86 -12.42
N SER A 502 -15.57 14.31 -12.31
CA SER A 502 -14.62 14.35 -13.44
C SER A 502 -14.19 12.98 -13.96
N SER A 503 -14.57 11.92 -13.26
CA SER A 503 -14.02 10.59 -13.42
C SER A 503 -15.11 9.59 -13.88
N MET A 504 -16.36 10.06 -13.95
CA MET A 504 -17.51 9.32 -14.50
C MET A 504 -18.25 10.10 -15.59
N LEU A 505 -18.35 11.44 -15.48
CA LEU A 505 -19.12 12.23 -16.44
C LEU A 505 -18.34 12.43 -17.74
N PHE A 506 -19.03 12.22 -18.86
CA PHE A 506 -18.48 12.39 -20.19
C PHE A 506 -19.41 13.22 -21.07
N ASP A 507 -18.87 14.26 -21.67
CA ASP A 507 -19.56 15.16 -22.59
C ASP A 507 -18.81 15.18 -23.93
N PRO A 508 -19.35 14.64 -25.03
CA PRO A 508 -18.68 14.60 -26.32
C PRO A 508 -18.24 15.99 -26.86
N GLU A 509 -18.87 17.08 -26.42
CA GLU A 509 -18.52 18.43 -26.86
C GLU A 509 -17.37 19.06 -26.05
N GLU A 510 -17.10 18.54 -24.85
CA GLU A 510 -16.18 19.13 -23.86
C GLU A 510 -15.11 18.16 -23.31
N SER A 511 -15.27 16.85 -23.49
CA SER A 511 -14.35 15.80 -23.04
C SER A 511 -13.46 15.28 -24.16
N SER A 512 -12.15 15.20 -23.91
CA SER A 512 -11.18 14.67 -24.89
C SER A 512 -11.26 13.15 -24.98
N GLU A 513 -10.63 12.57 -26.01
CA GLU A 513 -10.49 11.11 -26.15
C GLU A 513 -9.74 10.52 -24.95
N SER A 514 -8.75 11.24 -24.38
CA SER A 514 -8.12 10.80 -23.13
C SER A 514 -9.09 10.78 -21.94
N ASP A 515 -10.02 11.74 -21.86
CA ASP A 515 -11.03 11.72 -20.79
C ASP A 515 -12.02 10.56 -21.03
N LYS A 516 -12.36 10.27 -22.30
CA LYS A 516 -13.17 9.10 -22.68
C LYS A 516 -12.52 7.78 -22.25
N GLN A 517 -11.21 7.64 -22.49
CA GLN A 517 -10.43 6.48 -22.07
C GLN A 517 -10.35 6.39 -20.54
N GLY A 518 -10.06 7.50 -19.86
CA GLY A 518 -9.99 7.55 -18.40
C GLY A 518 -11.30 7.18 -17.70
N VAL A 519 -12.45 7.63 -18.22
CA VAL A 519 -13.77 7.21 -17.72
C VAL A 519 -13.98 5.71 -17.91
N ALA A 520 -13.61 5.16 -19.07
CA ALA A 520 -13.74 3.72 -19.33
C ALA A 520 -12.88 2.88 -18.39
N MET A 521 -11.63 3.29 -18.16
CA MET A 521 -10.71 2.67 -17.20
C MET A 521 -11.30 2.71 -15.79
N LEU A 522 -11.68 3.88 -15.28
CA LEU A 522 -12.13 3.98 -13.90
C LEU A 522 -13.47 3.27 -13.64
N VAL A 523 -14.40 3.28 -14.60
CA VAL A 523 -15.62 2.49 -14.54
C VAL A 523 -15.28 1.00 -14.47
N SER A 524 -14.33 0.55 -15.29
CA SER A 524 -13.81 -0.82 -15.30
C SER A 524 -13.17 -1.23 -13.96
N HIS A 525 -12.31 -0.39 -13.40
CA HIS A 525 -11.67 -0.60 -12.10
C HIS A 525 -12.72 -0.77 -10.99
N ALA A 526 -13.65 0.18 -10.86
CA ALA A 526 -14.63 0.16 -9.78
C ALA A 526 -15.64 -1.00 -9.89
N LEU A 527 -15.95 -1.46 -11.11
CA LEU A 527 -16.78 -2.66 -11.33
C LEU A 527 -16.03 -3.96 -11.02
N SER A 528 -14.72 -4.01 -11.26
CA SER A 528 -13.94 -5.21 -10.92
C SER A 528 -13.93 -5.51 -9.42
N HIS A 529 -14.03 -4.47 -8.58
CA HIS A 529 -14.12 -4.61 -7.13
C HIS A 529 -15.36 -5.37 -6.65
N GLN A 530 -16.40 -5.47 -7.49
CA GLN A 530 -17.57 -6.26 -7.15
C GLN A 530 -17.22 -7.75 -6.92
N TRP A 531 -16.11 -8.23 -7.49
CA TRP A 531 -15.50 -9.53 -7.18
C TRP A 531 -14.30 -9.40 -6.22
N PHE A 532 -13.32 -8.56 -6.57
CA PHE A 532 -12.06 -8.41 -5.82
C PHE A 532 -12.14 -7.25 -4.83
N GLY A 533 -12.44 -7.56 -3.57
CA GLY A 533 -12.72 -6.58 -2.52
C GLY A 533 -14.09 -6.82 -1.90
N ASN A 534 -15.13 -7.00 -2.73
CA ASN A 534 -16.50 -7.17 -2.24
C ASN A 534 -16.87 -8.64 -1.98
N LEU A 535 -16.99 -9.40 -3.06
CA LEU A 535 -17.36 -10.82 -2.98
C LEU A 535 -16.29 -11.61 -2.21
N VAL A 536 -15.02 -11.39 -2.54
CA VAL A 536 -13.87 -11.95 -1.85
C VAL A 536 -13.04 -10.79 -1.28
N THR A 537 -12.89 -10.77 0.05
CA THR A 537 -12.23 -9.64 0.76
C THR A 537 -10.95 -10.12 1.43
N ALA A 538 -9.95 -9.27 1.55
CA ALA A 538 -8.71 -9.60 2.23
C ALA A 538 -9.01 -9.79 3.71
N LYS A 539 -8.40 -10.78 4.34
CA LYS A 539 -8.59 -11.04 5.78
C LYS A 539 -8.12 -9.86 6.62
N TRP A 540 -7.05 -9.19 6.18
CA TRP A 540 -6.57 -7.96 6.79
C TRP A 540 -5.99 -7.04 5.72
N TRP A 541 -5.76 -5.78 6.09
CA TRP A 541 -5.26 -4.75 5.19
C TRP A 541 -3.85 -5.04 4.65
N SER A 542 -3.03 -5.86 5.32
CA SER A 542 -1.73 -6.30 4.80
C SER A 542 -1.82 -7.00 3.43
N ASP A 543 -2.99 -7.58 3.12
CA ASP A 543 -3.32 -8.22 1.84
C ASP A 543 -4.23 -7.37 0.93
N VAL A 544 -4.36 -6.07 1.18
CA VAL A 544 -5.22 -5.17 0.37
C VAL A 544 -4.79 -5.09 -1.11
N TRP A 545 -3.53 -5.43 -1.41
CA TRP A 545 -3.07 -5.55 -2.78
C TRP A 545 -3.91 -6.55 -3.60
N LEU A 546 -4.50 -7.57 -2.98
CA LEU A 546 -5.43 -8.50 -3.66
C LEU A 546 -6.68 -7.79 -4.21
N HIS A 547 -7.03 -6.63 -3.68
CA HIS A 547 -8.13 -5.81 -4.20
C HIS A 547 -7.62 -4.91 -5.31
N GLU A 548 -6.65 -4.05 -4.96
CA GLU A 548 -6.23 -2.96 -5.84
C GLU A 548 -5.39 -3.44 -7.02
N ALA A 549 -4.56 -4.47 -6.84
CA ALA A 549 -3.77 -5.03 -7.94
C ALA A 549 -4.63 -5.74 -8.98
N PHE A 550 -5.63 -6.51 -8.53
CA PHE A 550 -6.54 -7.17 -9.46
C PHE A 550 -7.47 -6.17 -10.12
N ALA A 551 -7.94 -5.16 -9.39
CA ALA A 551 -8.77 -4.12 -9.96
C ALA A 551 -8.01 -3.30 -11.01
N THR A 552 -6.77 -2.88 -10.71
CA THR A 552 -5.92 -2.14 -11.65
C THR A 552 -5.50 -3.02 -12.84
N TYR A 553 -5.32 -4.33 -12.66
CA TYR A 553 -5.06 -5.22 -13.80
C TYR A 553 -6.29 -5.35 -14.71
N LEU A 554 -7.47 -5.57 -14.13
CA LEU A 554 -8.73 -5.71 -14.87
C LEU A 554 -9.19 -4.40 -15.50
N GLU A 555 -8.88 -3.25 -14.89
CA GLU A 555 -9.12 -1.89 -15.37
C GLU A 555 -8.86 -1.76 -16.87
N TYR A 556 -7.75 -2.31 -17.36
CA TYR A 556 -7.35 -2.26 -18.77
C TYR A 556 -8.08 -3.29 -19.63
N THR A 557 -8.45 -4.44 -19.08
CA THR A 557 -9.10 -5.54 -19.83
C THR A 557 -10.54 -5.20 -20.24
N GLY A 558 -11.28 -4.45 -19.43
CA GLY A 558 -12.65 -4.03 -19.75
C GLY A 558 -12.71 -3.15 -21.00
N PRO A 559 -12.01 -2.00 -21.03
CA PRO A 559 -11.93 -1.15 -22.21
C PRO A 559 -11.23 -1.81 -23.40
N ASP A 560 -10.26 -2.72 -23.19
CA ASP A 560 -9.67 -3.50 -24.31
C ASP A 560 -10.71 -4.42 -24.96
N HIS A 561 -11.60 -5.01 -24.18
CA HIS A 561 -12.71 -5.81 -24.69
C HIS A 561 -13.74 -4.96 -25.43
N MET A 562 -14.10 -3.79 -24.88
CA MET A 562 -15.08 -2.87 -25.47
C MET A 562 -14.56 -2.15 -26.71
N TYR A 563 -13.28 -1.79 -26.70
CA TYR A 563 -12.61 -1.05 -27.75
C TYR A 563 -11.29 -1.76 -28.13
N PRO A 564 -11.34 -2.88 -28.87
CA PRO A 564 -10.15 -3.69 -29.20
C PRO A 564 -9.08 -3.00 -30.07
N ASP A 565 -9.36 -1.78 -30.52
CA ASP A 565 -8.45 -0.93 -31.30
C ASP A 565 -7.70 0.08 -30.41
N TRP A 566 -8.04 0.21 -29.13
CA TRP A 566 -7.32 1.07 -28.18
C TRP A 566 -6.00 0.44 -27.73
N ASN A 567 -5.90 -0.90 -27.71
CA ASN A 567 -4.73 -1.67 -27.27
C ASN A 567 -4.31 -1.32 -25.83
N MET A 568 -5.27 -1.38 -24.89
CA MET A 568 -5.07 -0.89 -23.53
C MET A 568 -3.91 -1.58 -22.80
N MET A 569 -3.62 -2.84 -23.12
CA MET A 569 -2.49 -3.54 -22.50
C MET A 569 -1.11 -3.00 -22.91
N ASP A 570 -1.01 -2.23 -24.00
CA ASP A 570 0.21 -1.50 -24.35
C ASP A 570 0.35 -0.27 -23.43
N ASP A 571 -0.76 0.45 -23.16
CA ASP A 571 -0.80 1.56 -22.21
C ASP A 571 -0.45 1.10 -20.79
N PHE A 572 -0.90 -0.10 -20.36
CA PHE A 572 -0.52 -0.69 -19.07
C PHE A 572 1.00 -0.71 -18.85
N VAL A 573 1.79 -1.03 -19.90
CA VAL A 573 3.26 -1.09 -19.77
C VAL A 573 3.83 0.30 -19.49
N PHE A 574 3.27 1.33 -20.09
CA PHE A 574 3.72 2.71 -19.90
C PHE A 574 3.19 3.32 -18.59
N ASP A 575 1.88 3.23 -18.35
CA ASP A 575 1.20 3.89 -17.24
C ASP A 575 1.42 3.21 -15.89
N ILE A 576 1.52 1.88 -15.87
CA ILE A 576 1.63 1.09 -14.63
C ILE A 576 3.05 0.56 -14.45
N LEU A 577 3.57 -0.20 -15.41
CA LEU A 577 4.86 -0.89 -15.22
C LEU A 577 6.03 0.10 -15.14
N HIS A 578 6.13 1.06 -16.06
CA HIS A 578 7.25 2.01 -16.04
C HIS A 578 7.20 2.99 -14.86
N ASN A 579 6.00 3.42 -14.44
CA ASN A 579 5.83 4.22 -13.23
C ASN A 579 6.19 3.40 -11.98
N GLY A 580 5.73 2.15 -11.89
CA GLY A 580 6.09 1.26 -10.78
C GLY A 580 7.61 1.08 -10.69
N LEU A 581 8.28 0.81 -11.81
CA LEU A 581 9.75 0.71 -11.84
C LEU A 581 10.44 2.03 -11.46
N LYS A 582 9.85 3.20 -11.76
CA LYS A 582 10.41 4.50 -11.36
C LYS A 582 10.38 4.64 -9.85
N TRP A 583 9.23 4.45 -9.22
CA TRP A 583 9.03 4.72 -7.80
C TRP A 583 9.57 3.60 -6.90
N ASP A 584 9.39 2.34 -7.29
CA ASP A 584 9.95 1.18 -6.59
C ASP A 584 11.47 1.04 -6.83
N GLY A 585 12.10 1.95 -7.56
CA GLY A 585 13.57 2.05 -7.67
C GLY A 585 14.22 2.90 -6.57
N MET A 586 13.44 3.55 -5.71
CA MET A 586 13.96 4.40 -4.62
C MET A 586 14.48 3.57 -3.44
N ALA A 587 15.42 4.14 -2.66
CA ALA A 587 16.11 3.40 -1.58
C ALA A 587 15.19 3.00 -0.42
N VAL A 588 14.23 3.86 -0.05
CA VAL A 588 13.26 3.62 1.04
C VAL A 588 11.90 3.32 0.43
N ARG A 589 11.55 2.04 0.33
CA ARG A 589 10.25 1.56 -0.18
C ARG A 589 9.78 0.37 0.63
N ARG A 590 8.46 0.19 0.72
CA ARG A 590 7.85 -0.95 1.40
C ARG A 590 7.68 -2.16 0.47
N PRO A 591 7.64 -3.39 1.00
CA PRO A 591 7.10 -4.54 0.27
C PRO A 591 5.61 -4.35 -0.06
N VAL A 592 5.10 -5.14 -1.03
CA VAL A 592 3.68 -5.10 -1.46
C VAL A 592 2.77 -5.52 -0.32
N ASN A 593 3.09 -6.63 0.33
CA ASN A 593 2.46 -7.05 1.57
C ASN A 593 3.31 -6.54 2.74
N LYS A 594 2.67 -5.77 3.63
CA LYS A 594 3.28 -5.21 4.84
C LYS A 594 2.25 -5.29 5.96
N GLU A 595 2.68 -5.81 7.10
CA GLU A 595 1.85 -5.80 8.31
C GLU A 595 1.61 -4.37 8.81
N VAL A 596 0.36 -4.10 9.19
CA VAL A 596 -0.13 -2.77 9.61
C VAL A 596 -1.13 -2.93 10.74
N SER A 597 -1.17 -1.94 11.63
CA SER A 597 -2.07 -1.96 12.80
C SER A 597 -2.94 -0.70 12.87
N PHE A 598 -2.34 0.48 12.80
CA PHE A 598 -3.06 1.74 13.00
C PHE A 598 -3.69 2.28 11.71
N PRO A 599 -4.80 3.07 11.80
CA PRO A 599 -5.46 3.65 10.63
C PRO A 599 -4.52 4.39 9.66
N GLY A 600 -3.56 5.17 10.16
CA GLY A 600 -2.58 5.87 9.32
C GLY A 600 -1.66 4.93 8.54
N GLU A 601 -1.27 3.80 9.13
CA GLU A 601 -0.46 2.78 8.45
C GLU A 601 -1.27 2.04 7.39
N ILE A 602 -2.53 1.71 7.70
CA ILE A 602 -3.49 1.10 6.78
C ILE A 602 -3.70 2.01 5.57
N ASP A 603 -3.91 3.31 5.82
CA ASP A 603 -4.06 4.32 4.78
C ASP A 603 -2.82 4.43 3.89
N GLY A 604 -1.63 4.27 4.47
CA GLY A 604 -0.36 4.23 3.76
C GLY A 604 -0.18 3.04 2.81
N LEU A 605 -1.06 2.03 2.86
CA LEU A 605 -1.06 0.92 1.89
C LEU A 605 -1.76 1.28 0.56
N PHE A 606 -2.52 2.38 0.51
CA PHE A 606 -3.19 2.85 -0.71
C PHE A 606 -2.29 3.81 -1.50
N ASP A 607 -1.11 3.31 -1.85
CA ASP A 607 -0.02 4.01 -2.53
C ASP A 607 0.31 3.38 -3.90
N ASP A 608 1.31 3.93 -4.57
CA ASP A 608 1.84 3.45 -5.85
C ASP A 608 2.36 2.00 -5.80
N ILE A 609 2.77 1.44 -4.66
CA ILE A 609 3.15 0.01 -4.59
C ILE A 609 1.94 -0.90 -4.82
N SER A 610 0.81 -0.62 -4.17
CA SER A 610 -0.40 -1.44 -4.32
C SER A 610 -1.02 -1.29 -5.72
N TYR A 611 -0.99 -0.08 -6.29
CA TYR A 611 -1.62 0.25 -7.57
C TYR A 611 -0.69 0.14 -8.79
N GLU A 612 0.64 0.10 -8.64
CA GLU A 612 1.58 0.00 -9.78
C GLU A 612 2.37 -1.31 -9.77
N LYS A 613 3.02 -1.66 -8.65
CA LYS A 613 3.79 -2.92 -8.54
C LYS A 613 2.88 -4.13 -8.45
N GLY A 614 1.85 -4.08 -7.61
CA GLY A 614 0.85 -5.14 -7.45
C GLY A 614 0.29 -5.68 -8.77
N PRO A 615 -0.33 -4.85 -9.64
CA PRO A 615 -0.88 -5.32 -10.91
C PRO A 615 0.19 -5.84 -11.89
N CYS A 616 1.43 -5.36 -11.80
CA CYS A 616 2.53 -5.93 -12.58
C CYS A 616 2.84 -7.37 -12.16
N ILE A 617 2.76 -7.68 -10.86
CA ILE A 617 2.89 -9.06 -10.35
C ILE A 617 1.71 -9.91 -10.84
N VAL A 618 0.49 -9.38 -10.85
CA VAL A 618 -0.69 -10.06 -11.43
C VAL A 618 -0.49 -10.36 -12.91
N ARG A 619 -0.01 -9.39 -13.70
CA ARG A 619 0.30 -9.56 -15.12
C ARG A 619 1.42 -10.57 -15.35
N MET A 620 2.43 -10.60 -14.50
CA MET A 620 3.51 -11.59 -14.56
C MET A 620 3.00 -13.00 -14.23
N MET A 621 2.14 -13.15 -13.21
CA MET A 621 1.44 -14.41 -12.90
C MET A 621 0.60 -14.88 -14.07
N HIS A 622 -0.16 -13.97 -14.69
CA HIS A 622 -0.91 -14.27 -15.90
C HIS A 622 0.01 -14.80 -17.00
N PHE A 623 1.15 -14.14 -17.26
CA PHE A 623 2.07 -14.57 -18.31
C PHE A 623 2.63 -15.98 -18.08
N PHE A 624 3.19 -16.28 -16.89
CA PHE A 624 3.80 -17.59 -16.65
C PHE A 624 2.79 -18.72 -16.45
N LEU A 625 1.56 -18.42 -16.03
CA LEU A 625 0.46 -19.40 -15.99
C LEU A 625 -0.18 -19.59 -17.35
N GLY A 626 -0.14 -18.60 -18.23
CA GLY A 626 -0.89 -18.52 -19.48
C GLY A 626 -2.39 -18.30 -19.27
N GLU A 627 -3.01 -17.59 -20.21
CA GLU A 627 -4.42 -17.14 -20.23
C GLU A 627 -5.42 -18.18 -19.68
N HIS A 628 -5.47 -19.37 -20.29
CA HIS A 628 -6.45 -20.39 -19.90
C HIS A 628 -6.35 -20.81 -18.44
N THR A 629 -5.13 -21.06 -17.95
CA THR A 629 -4.90 -21.54 -16.58
C THR A 629 -5.10 -20.41 -15.57
N PHE A 630 -4.62 -19.20 -15.87
CA PHE A 630 -4.83 -18.02 -15.04
C PHE A 630 -6.33 -17.73 -14.87
N LYS A 631 -7.07 -17.60 -15.98
CA LYS A 631 -8.52 -17.35 -15.97
C LYS A 631 -9.26 -18.40 -15.13
N ARG A 632 -9.07 -19.69 -15.42
CA ARG A 632 -9.75 -20.77 -14.65
C ARG A 632 -9.31 -20.82 -13.18
N GLY A 633 -8.09 -20.39 -12.88
CA GLY A 633 -7.59 -20.28 -11.52
C GLY A 633 -8.31 -19.19 -10.73
N LEU A 634 -8.53 -18.01 -11.34
CA LEU A 634 -9.35 -16.95 -10.76
C LEU A 634 -10.80 -17.37 -10.57
N GLN A 635 -11.40 -18.02 -11.57
CA GLN A 635 -12.77 -18.56 -11.47
C GLN A 635 -12.88 -19.54 -10.29
N ARG A 636 -11.89 -20.43 -10.12
CA ARG A 636 -11.83 -21.37 -9.00
C ARG A 636 -11.70 -20.64 -7.66
N PHE A 637 -10.84 -19.63 -7.59
CA PHE A 637 -10.63 -18.81 -6.40
C PHE A 637 -11.94 -18.13 -5.97
N LEU A 638 -12.57 -17.37 -6.88
CA LEU A 638 -13.79 -16.64 -6.60
C LEU A 638 -14.96 -17.56 -6.21
N LYS A 639 -15.16 -18.67 -6.92
CA LYS A 639 -16.20 -19.67 -6.59
C LYS A 639 -15.99 -20.33 -5.22
N LYS A 640 -14.73 -20.54 -4.82
CA LYS A 640 -14.40 -21.17 -3.53
C LYS A 640 -14.61 -20.21 -2.37
N TYR A 641 -14.26 -18.94 -2.53
CA TYR A 641 -14.18 -17.96 -1.45
C TYR A 641 -15.28 -16.89 -1.47
N GLN A 642 -16.30 -17.03 -2.31
CA GLN A 642 -17.45 -16.12 -2.35
C GLN A 642 -18.04 -15.85 -0.95
N TYR A 643 -18.25 -14.57 -0.64
CA TYR A 643 -18.73 -14.03 0.65
C TYR A 643 -17.81 -14.29 1.85
N SER A 644 -16.58 -14.72 1.62
CA SER A 644 -15.60 -14.99 2.67
C SER A 644 -14.39 -14.05 2.57
N THR A 645 -13.37 -14.35 3.37
CA THR A 645 -12.14 -13.57 3.45
C THR A 645 -10.94 -14.45 3.14
N VAL A 646 -9.89 -13.87 2.55
CA VAL A 646 -8.75 -14.59 1.99
C VAL A 646 -7.41 -13.96 2.37
N THR A 647 -6.35 -14.75 2.30
CA THR A 647 -4.96 -14.26 2.24
C THR A 647 -4.38 -14.48 0.83
N HIS A 648 -3.18 -13.97 0.55
CA HIS A 648 -2.51 -14.24 -0.72
C HIS A 648 -2.24 -15.74 -0.94
N ASP A 649 -2.01 -16.52 0.11
CA ASP A 649 -1.84 -17.98 0.01
C ASP A 649 -3.09 -18.69 -0.52
N ASP A 650 -4.29 -18.19 -0.21
CA ASP A 650 -5.55 -18.74 -0.75
C ASP A 650 -5.61 -18.61 -2.29
N LEU A 651 -5.11 -17.49 -2.82
CA LEU A 651 -4.98 -17.26 -4.26
C LEU A 651 -3.97 -18.24 -4.87
N TYR A 652 -2.78 -18.36 -4.27
CA TYR A 652 -1.74 -19.27 -4.75
C TYR A 652 -2.26 -20.70 -4.85
N ASN A 653 -2.89 -21.18 -3.78
CA ASN A 653 -3.48 -22.51 -3.72
C ASN A 653 -4.52 -22.75 -4.84
N ALA A 654 -5.33 -21.74 -5.18
CA ALA A 654 -6.31 -21.85 -6.26
C ALA A 654 -5.64 -21.90 -7.64
N LEU A 655 -4.65 -21.04 -7.87
CA LEU A 655 -3.89 -20.98 -9.13
C LEU A 655 -3.06 -22.26 -9.35
N GLU A 656 -2.33 -22.73 -8.33
CA GLU A 656 -1.54 -23.97 -8.37
C GLU A 656 -2.42 -25.20 -8.63
N LYS A 657 -3.56 -25.28 -7.94
CA LYS A 657 -4.51 -26.38 -8.17
C LYS A 657 -5.00 -26.38 -9.61
N GLN A 658 -5.24 -25.20 -10.21
CA GLN A 658 -5.64 -25.13 -11.61
C GLN A 658 -4.48 -25.46 -12.56
N ALA A 659 -3.26 -24.98 -12.29
CA ALA A 659 -2.05 -25.32 -13.03
C ALA A 659 -1.80 -26.83 -13.06
N LYS A 660 -2.07 -27.53 -11.95
CA LYS A 660 -1.99 -28.99 -11.87
C LYS A 660 -3.01 -29.70 -12.74
N ILE A 661 -4.24 -29.21 -12.77
CA ILE A 661 -5.30 -29.77 -13.63
C ILE A 661 -4.95 -29.59 -15.11
N ASP A 662 -4.39 -28.45 -15.48
CA ASP A 662 -4.03 -28.13 -16.86
C ASP A 662 -2.65 -28.71 -17.29
N GLY A 663 -1.99 -29.49 -16.41
CA GLY A 663 -0.72 -30.15 -16.71
C GLY A 663 0.51 -29.22 -16.70
N LYS A 664 0.42 -28.03 -16.10
CA LYS A 664 1.51 -27.04 -15.98
C LYS A 664 2.40 -27.23 -14.75
N SER A 665 2.11 -28.21 -13.89
CA SER A 665 2.92 -28.55 -12.70
C SER A 665 4.37 -28.96 -12.96
N LYS A 666 4.90 -28.99 -14.18
CA LYS A 666 6.36 -29.13 -14.37
C LYS A 666 7.10 -27.79 -14.29
N PHE A 667 6.41 -26.69 -14.53
CA PHE A 667 6.99 -25.36 -14.68
C PHE A 667 6.52 -24.40 -13.59
N VAL A 668 5.37 -24.68 -12.97
CA VAL A 668 4.77 -23.88 -11.89
C VAL A 668 4.33 -24.84 -10.79
N GLN A 669 5.26 -25.28 -9.95
CA GLN A 669 4.98 -26.18 -8.82
C GLN A 669 4.67 -25.45 -7.53
N ASP A 670 5.25 -24.26 -7.38
CA ASP A 670 5.23 -23.49 -6.15
C ASP A 670 5.14 -22.00 -6.52
N ILE A 671 3.90 -21.52 -6.64
CA ILE A 671 3.61 -20.10 -6.87
C ILE A 671 4.06 -19.29 -5.67
N LYS A 672 3.96 -19.84 -4.46
CA LYS A 672 4.43 -19.19 -3.24
C LYS A 672 5.93 -18.89 -3.31
N HIS A 673 6.76 -19.87 -3.66
CA HIS A 673 8.21 -19.70 -3.86
C HIS A 673 8.55 -18.60 -4.87
N ILE A 674 7.73 -18.45 -5.92
CA ILE A 674 7.92 -17.40 -6.91
C ILE A 674 7.47 -16.04 -6.35
N VAL A 675 6.19 -15.92 -6.03
CA VAL A 675 5.50 -14.64 -5.79
C VAL A 675 5.90 -14.02 -4.46
N ASP A 676 6.22 -14.80 -3.43
CA ASP A 676 6.66 -14.24 -2.15
C ASP A 676 7.93 -13.41 -2.31
N THR A 677 8.84 -13.82 -3.21
CA THR A 677 10.02 -13.00 -3.52
C THR A 677 9.67 -11.65 -4.13
N TRP A 678 8.49 -11.48 -4.73
CA TRP A 678 8.05 -10.22 -5.31
C TRP A 678 7.20 -9.36 -4.36
N ILE A 679 6.49 -9.98 -3.41
CA ILE A 679 5.54 -9.26 -2.54
C ILE A 679 6.06 -9.00 -1.12
N LEU A 680 6.97 -9.81 -0.57
CA LEU A 680 7.45 -9.67 0.82
C LEU A 680 8.79 -8.91 0.95
N GLN A 681 9.32 -8.38 -0.15
CA GLN A 681 10.47 -7.48 -0.15
C GLN A 681 10.24 -6.27 -1.06
N SER A 682 10.93 -5.18 -0.77
CA SER A 682 10.88 -3.94 -1.56
C SER A 682 11.75 -4.01 -2.82
N ASN A 683 11.54 -3.06 -3.73
CA ASN A 683 12.27 -2.95 -5.00
C ASN A 683 12.12 -4.18 -5.92
N TYR A 684 12.96 -4.21 -6.95
CA TYR A 684 12.96 -5.21 -8.01
C TYR A 684 14.39 -5.45 -8.53
N PRO A 685 14.63 -6.53 -9.28
CA PRO A 685 15.96 -6.83 -9.80
C PRO A 685 16.27 -6.10 -11.11
N THR A 686 17.57 -5.90 -11.36
CA THR A 686 18.12 -5.82 -12.70
C THR A 686 18.68 -7.17 -13.09
N VAL A 687 18.23 -7.69 -14.24
CA VAL A 687 18.81 -8.88 -14.88
C VAL A 687 19.91 -8.41 -15.84
N THR A 688 21.15 -8.80 -15.60
CA THR A 688 22.25 -8.54 -16.53
C THR A 688 22.46 -9.76 -17.42
N ILE A 689 22.39 -9.55 -18.74
CA ILE A 689 22.65 -10.62 -19.72
C ILE A 689 24.02 -10.33 -20.35
N THR A 690 24.97 -11.25 -20.17
CA THR A 690 26.31 -11.17 -20.76
C THR A 690 26.52 -12.31 -21.75
N LYS A 691 27.41 -12.10 -22.72
CA LYS A 691 27.82 -13.13 -23.68
C LYS A 691 29.21 -13.64 -23.31
N GLU A 692 29.34 -14.95 -23.12
CA GLU A 692 30.62 -15.63 -22.86
C GLU A 692 30.85 -16.71 -23.91
N GLY A 693 31.66 -16.41 -24.93
CA GLY A 693 31.79 -17.29 -26.09
C GLY A 693 30.47 -17.38 -26.87
N ASP A 694 29.91 -18.59 -26.96
CA ASP A 694 28.61 -18.85 -27.61
C ASP A 694 27.43 -18.88 -26.61
N ASP A 695 27.70 -18.68 -25.33
CA ASP A 695 26.73 -18.82 -24.25
C ASP A 695 26.25 -17.43 -23.80
N LEU A 696 25.01 -17.37 -23.30
CA LEU A 696 24.50 -16.20 -22.58
C LEU A 696 24.42 -16.52 -21.09
N THR A 697 25.02 -15.67 -20.26
CA THR A 697 24.96 -15.78 -18.80
C THR A 697 24.02 -14.71 -18.24
N LEU A 698 23.11 -15.11 -17.36
CA LEU A 698 22.11 -14.26 -16.73
C LEU A 698 22.42 -14.15 -15.24
N SER A 699 22.59 -12.93 -14.75
CA SER A 699 22.80 -12.64 -13.33
C SER A 699 21.79 -11.59 -12.85
N GLN A 700 21.53 -11.57 -11.54
CA GLN A 700 20.56 -10.65 -10.91
C GLN A 700 21.16 -9.87 -9.75
N SER A 701 20.78 -8.59 -9.66
CA SER A 701 21.08 -7.69 -8.54
C SER A 701 19.90 -6.78 -8.24
N ARG A 702 19.74 -6.33 -6.99
CA ARG A 702 18.74 -5.31 -6.61
C ARG A 702 18.98 -4.03 -7.42
N TYR A 703 17.91 -3.48 -8.00
CA TYR A 703 17.96 -2.15 -8.59
C TYR A 703 17.62 -1.09 -7.55
N ILE A 704 18.47 -0.07 -7.42
CA ILE A 704 18.23 1.14 -6.64
C ILE A 704 18.80 2.32 -7.45
N VAL A 705 18.08 3.44 -7.50
CA VAL A 705 18.52 4.68 -8.18
C VAL A 705 19.61 5.39 -7.39
N ASP A 706 19.45 5.49 -6.07
CA ASP A 706 20.39 6.16 -5.16
C ASP A 706 21.18 5.11 -4.36
N HIS A 707 22.45 4.94 -4.74
CA HIS A 707 23.35 3.98 -4.09
C HIS A 707 24.03 4.54 -2.82
N GLU A 708 23.92 5.84 -2.52
CA GLU A 708 24.59 6.49 -1.39
C GLU A 708 23.72 6.48 -0.11
N ASN A 709 22.40 6.40 -0.26
CA ASN A 709 21.42 6.39 0.85
C ASN A 709 20.75 5.02 1.03
N VAL A 710 21.50 3.93 0.91
CA VAL A 710 20.99 2.58 1.22
C VAL A 710 21.01 2.39 2.73
N ASP A 711 19.83 2.28 3.33
CA ASP A 711 19.69 2.02 4.76
C ASP A 711 20.39 0.69 5.13
N GLU A 712 21.35 0.73 6.06
CA GLU A 712 22.13 -0.45 6.48
C GLU A 712 21.25 -1.50 7.20
N ASP A 713 20.06 -1.10 7.68
CA ASP A 713 19.12 -1.92 8.46
C ASP A 713 18.09 -2.70 7.61
N ASN A 714 18.21 -2.65 6.28
CA ASN A 714 17.17 -3.15 5.36
C ASN A 714 17.33 -4.67 5.10
N SER A 715 17.17 -5.48 6.14
CA SER A 715 17.19 -6.95 6.01
C SER A 715 15.99 -7.44 5.20
N SER A 716 16.24 -7.90 3.96
CA SER A 716 15.22 -8.60 3.17
C SER A 716 15.18 -10.07 3.60
N PRO A 717 13.99 -10.69 3.75
CA PRO A 717 13.87 -12.13 4.01
C PRO A 717 14.46 -13.01 2.90
N PHE A 718 14.77 -12.42 1.73
CA PHE A 718 15.28 -13.10 0.56
C PHE A 718 16.61 -12.53 0.04
N GLU A 719 17.31 -11.74 0.86
CA GLU A 719 18.60 -11.13 0.51
C GLU A 719 18.57 -10.34 -0.83
N TYR A 720 17.40 -9.81 -1.20
CA TYR A 720 17.16 -9.17 -2.51
C TYR A 720 17.56 -10.04 -3.69
N LYS A 721 17.13 -11.30 -3.63
CA LYS A 721 17.11 -12.24 -4.74
C LYS A 721 15.66 -12.62 -5.04
N TRP A 722 15.37 -12.81 -6.32
CA TRP A 722 14.03 -13.11 -6.84
C TRP A 722 14.05 -14.40 -7.66
N VAL A 723 12.88 -15.04 -7.74
CA VAL A 723 12.63 -16.07 -8.75
C VAL A 723 12.05 -15.39 -9.99
N ILE A 724 12.81 -15.35 -11.09
CA ILE A 724 12.54 -14.48 -12.24
C ILE A 724 12.17 -15.31 -13.47
N PRO A 725 10.98 -15.10 -14.08
CA PRO A 725 10.63 -15.68 -15.37
C PRO A 725 11.25 -14.87 -16.51
N VAL A 726 12.37 -15.33 -17.06
CA VAL A 726 13.10 -14.63 -18.13
C VAL A 726 12.69 -15.12 -19.51
N THR A 727 12.34 -14.19 -20.37
CA THR A 727 12.22 -14.38 -21.82
C THR A 727 13.30 -13.60 -22.55
N PHE A 728 13.75 -14.08 -23.72
CA PHE A 728 14.77 -13.40 -24.50
C PHE A 728 14.71 -13.78 -25.98
N THR A 729 15.19 -12.90 -26.86
CA THR A 729 15.34 -13.20 -28.29
C THR A 729 16.67 -12.66 -28.81
N THR A 730 17.15 -13.24 -29.91
CA THR A 730 18.40 -12.80 -30.57
C THR A 730 18.12 -12.34 -32.00
N ASN A 731 19.03 -11.57 -32.59
CA ASN A 731 18.93 -11.16 -33.99
C ASN A 731 18.85 -12.35 -34.97
N SER A 732 19.51 -13.46 -34.64
CA SER A 732 19.56 -14.67 -35.46
C SER A 732 18.33 -15.59 -35.28
N ASN A 733 17.58 -15.45 -34.20
CA ASN A 733 16.37 -16.23 -33.90
C ASN A 733 15.28 -15.34 -33.30
N LEU A 734 14.57 -14.59 -34.17
CA LEU A 734 13.57 -13.60 -33.78
C LEU A 734 12.24 -14.25 -33.31
N ARG A 735 12.08 -14.39 -31.99
CA ARG A 735 10.91 -14.96 -31.31
C ARG A 735 10.36 -13.98 -30.27
N PHE A 736 9.72 -12.90 -30.71
CA PHE A 736 8.98 -11.97 -29.84
C PHE A 736 7.61 -12.51 -29.38
N ASP A 737 7.16 -13.63 -29.91
CA ASP A 737 5.89 -14.30 -29.62
C ASP A 737 6.05 -15.46 -28.63
N GLN A 738 6.98 -15.31 -27.68
CA GLN A 738 7.19 -16.28 -26.62
C GLN A 738 5.98 -16.37 -25.68
N THR A 739 5.77 -17.58 -25.18
CA THR A 739 4.66 -17.95 -24.30
C THR A 739 5.19 -18.48 -22.97
N ASP A 740 4.29 -18.91 -22.09
CA ASP A 740 4.61 -19.57 -20.83
C ASP A 740 5.60 -20.76 -20.97
N LYS A 741 5.64 -21.41 -22.14
CA LYS A 741 6.51 -22.55 -22.42
C LYS A 741 7.95 -22.18 -22.77
N ASP A 742 8.20 -20.93 -23.12
CA ASP A 742 9.51 -20.44 -23.55
C ASP A 742 10.28 -19.76 -22.40
N ILE A 743 9.75 -19.78 -21.17
CA ILE A 743 10.34 -19.14 -20.00
C ILE A 743 11.60 -19.89 -19.54
N THR A 744 12.68 -19.13 -19.37
CA THR A 744 13.88 -19.53 -18.61
C THR A 744 13.74 -19.01 -17.19
N TRP A 745 13.75 -19.91 -16.21
CA TRP A 745 13.67 -19.53 -14.80
C TRP A 745 15.05 -19.23 -14.21
N MET A 746 15.19 -18.07 -13.55
CA MET A 746 16.28 -17.78 -12.63
C MET A 746 15.78 -18.02 -11.22
N ASP A 747 16.39 -18.98 -10.51
CA ASP A 747 16.05 -19.26 -9.12
C ASP A 747 16.79 -18.32 -8.16
N ARG A 748 16.21 -18.09 -6.97
CA ARG A 748 16.78 -17.25 -5.91
C ARG A 748 18.07 -17.86 -5.35
N ASP A 749 18.03 -19.17 -5.09
CA ASP A 749 19.11 -19.92 -4.44
C ASP A 749 20.11 -20.51 -5.45
N GLY A 750 19.86 -20.28 -6.74
CA GLY A 750 20.69 -20.75 -7.85
C GLY A 750 21.91 -19.87 -8.11
N SER A 751 22.92 -20.47 -8.75
CA SER A 751 23.98 -19.70 -9.42
C SER A 751 23.42 -18.97 -10.65
N ASP A 752 24.23 -18.07 -11.23
CA ASP A 752 23.92 -17.46 -12.52
C ASP A 752 23.48 -18.51 -13.56
N VAL A 753 22.48 -18.18 -14.37
CA VAL A 753 21.90 -19.09 -15.35
C VAL A 753 22.71 -19.00 -16.64
N VAL A 754 23.24 -20.13 -17.12
CA VAL A 754 24.00 -20.21 -18.37
C VAL A 754 23.14 -20.86 -19.45
N LEU A 755 22.90 -20.13 -20.53
CA LEU A 755 22.18 -20.59 -21.71
C LEU A 755 23.18 -20.96 -22.81
N SER A 756 23.49 -22.25 -22.91
CA SER A 756 24.56 -22.71 -23.78
C SER A 756 24.22 -22.71 -25.27
N GLY A 757 25.17 -22.26 -26.09
CA GLY A 757 25.12 -22.30 -27.55
C GLY A 757 24.11 -21.36 -28.20
N VAL A 758 23.47 -20.46 -27.45
CA VAL A 758 22.46 -19.51 -27.95
C VAL A 758 23.04 -18.60 -29.05
N MET A 759 24.32 -18.24 -28.92
CA MET A 759 25.02 -17.34 -29.83
C MET A 759 25.95 -18.07 -30.81
N SER A 760 25.86 -19.40 -30.93
CA SER A 760 26.72 -20.25 -31.79
C SER A 760 26.71 -19.92 -33.29
N LYS A 761 25.72 -19.17 -33.76
CA LYS A 761 25.61 -18.68 -35.15
C LYS A 761 25.60 -17.16 -35.24
N ALA A 762 25.93 -16.47 -34.15
CA ALA A 762 25.77 -15.03 -34.06
C ALA A 762 26.99 -14.29 -34.61
N LEU A 763 26.75 -13.30 -35.46
CA LEU A 763 27.77 -12.34 -35.87
C LEU A 763 28.15 -11.42 -34.70
N SER A 764 29.30 -10.74 -34.76
CA SER A 764 29.68 -9.74 -33.75
C SER A 764 28.69 -8.56 -33.70
N SER A 765 28.00 -8.27 -34.81
CA SER A 765 26.94 -7.26 -34.88
C SER A 765 25.58 -7.74 -34.38
N ASP A 766 25.44 -9.01 -33.99
CA ASP A 766 24.16 -9.54 -33.52
C ASP A 766 23.89 -9.07 -32.09
N TRP A 767 22.65 -8.63 -31.89
CA TRP A 767 22.13 -8.26 -30.58
C TRP A 767 21.30 -9.37 -29.97
N TYR A 768 21.17 -9.33 -28.64
CA TYR A 768 20.22 -10.09 -27.85
C TYR A 768 19.45 -9.13 -26.94
N ILE A 769 18.19 -9.45 -26.65
CA ILE A 769 17.31 -8.64 -25.81
C ILE A 769 16.45 -9.55 -24.93
N GLY A 770 16.37 -9.22 -23.64
CA GLY A 770 15.58 -9.92 -22.63
C GLY A 770 14.31 -9.18 -22.22
N ASN A 771 13.47 -9.84 -21.42
CA ASN A 771 12.19 -9.35 -20.92
C ASN A 771 11.23 -8.91 -22.05
N LEU A 772 10.88 -9.86 -22.92
CA LEU A 772 10.06 -9.59 -24.10
C LEU A 772 8.67 -9.08 -23.68
N MET A 773 8.20 -8.01 -24.34
CA MET A 773 6.98 -7.28 -23.99
C MET A 773 6.91 -6.80 -22.52
N GLN A 774 8.05 -6.83 -21.82
CA GLN A 774 8.16 -6.52 -20.39
C GLN A 774 7.11 -7.23 -19.52
N TYR A 775 6.84 -8.52 -19.75
CA TYR A 775 5.95 -9.28 -18.87
C TYR A 775 6.49 -9.42 -17.43
N GLY A 776 7.81 -9.42 -17.27
CA GLY A 776 8.44 -9.43 -15.96
C GLY A 776 8.65 -8.02 -15.40
N TYR A 777 8.46 -7.87 -14.09
CA TYR A 777 8.65 -6.63 -13.36
C TYR A 777 10.14 -6.41 -13.00
N TYR A 778 11.00 -6.30 -14.01
CA TYR A 778 12.44 -6.13 -13.82
C TYR A 778 13.09 -5.37 -14.98
N ARG A 779 14.21 -4.72 -14.69
CA ARG A 779 15.04 -4.08 -15.72
C ARG A 779 16.03 -5.07 -16.31
N VAL A 780 16.44 -4.84 -17.55
CA VAL A 780 17.51 -5.62 -18.20
C VAL A 780 18.67 -4.71 -18.50
N ASN A 781 19.88 -5.17 -18.18
CA ASN A 781 21.12 -4.51 -18.54
C ASN A 781 22.00 -5.43 -19.40
N TYR A 782 22.86 -4.81 -20.20
CA TYR A 782 23.77 -5.47 -21.11
C TYR A 782 25.15 -4.82 -21.08
N PRO A 783 26.23 -5.53 -21.47
CA PRO A 783 27.50 -4.91 -21.82
C PRO A 783 27.33 -3.84 -22.92
N GLU A 784 28.21 -2.84 -22.93
CA GLU A 784 28.15 -1.73 -23.89
C GLU A 784 28.07 -2.19 -25.35
N GLU A 785 28.80 -3.26 -25.71
CA GLU A 785 28.78 -3.84 -27.06
C GLU A 785 27.36 -4.19 -27.53
N ASN A 786 26.57 -4.87 -26.69
CA ASN A 786 25.21 -5.25 -27.05
C ASN A 786 24.27 -4.03 -27.08
N TRP A 787 24.48 -3.04 -26.19
CA TRP A 787 23.78 -1.76 -26.28
C TRP A 787 24.06 -1.05 -27.61
N TYR A 788 25.31 -0.99 -28.07
CA TYR A 788 25.66 -0.44 -29.37
C TYR A 788 24.98 -1.21 -30.52
N ASN A 789 24.93 -2.54 -30.46
CA ASN A 789 24.25 -3.36 -31.47
C ASN A 789 22.73 -3.09 -31.51
N LEU A 790 22.07 -2.95 -30.35
CA LEU A 790 20.66 -2.58 -30.25
C LEU A 790 20.39 -1.17 -30.79
N ILE A 791 21.22 -0.18 -30.43
CA ILE A 791 21.11 1.20 -30.92
C ILE A 791 21.30 1.25 -32.44
N ASN A 792 22.28 0.52 -32.97
CA ASN A 792 22.51 0.43 -34.41
C ASN A 792 21.32 -0.23 -35.11
N GLN A 793 20.72 -1.28 -34.54
CA GLN A 793 19.51 -1.89 -35.09
C GLN A 793 18.34 -0.89 -35.11
N LEU A 794 18.12 -0.12 -34.04
CA LEU A 794 17.06 0.90 -34.00
C LEU A 794 17.25 2.01 -35.06
N LYS A 795 18.49 2.48 -35.25
CA LYS A 795 18.82 3.50 -36.26
C LYS A 795 18.67 2.99 -37.70
N THR A 796 19.00 1.72 -37.93
CA THR A 796 19.00 1.12 -39.28
C THR A 796 17.62 0.61 -39.68
N ASP A 797 16.95 -0.11 -38.79
CA ASP A 797 15.62 -0.65 -38.98
C ASP A 797 14.96 -0.92 -37.61
N HIS A 798 14.31 0.10 -37.05
CA HIS A 798 13.53 -0.03 -35.82
C HIS A 798 12.37 -1.03 -35.98
N THR A 799 11.94 -1.30 -37.23
CA THR A 799 10.87 -2.26 -37.50
C THR A 799 11.27 -3.70 -37.21
N LYS A 800 12.54 -4.03 -37.01
CA LYS A 800 12.85 -5.36 -36.45
C LYS A 800 12.29 -5.59 -35.05
N PHE A 801 12.21 -4.54 -34.24
CA PHE A 801 11.55 -4.58 -32.93
C PHE A 801 10.04 -4.33 -33.08
N THR A 802 9.65 -3.42 -33.98
CA THR A 802 8.28 -2.93 -34.06
C THR A 802 7.38 -3.65 -35.09
N LYS A 803 7.90 -4.34 -36.10
CA LYS A 803 7.10 -4.88 -37.23
C LYS A 803 6.12 -5.96 -36.82
N LYS A 804 6.42 -6.85 -35.86
CA LYS A 804 5.40 -7.77 -35.32
C LYS A 804 4.45 -7.04 -34.35
N ILE A 805 4.97 -6.09 -33.58
CA ILE A 805 4.22 -5.26 -32.62
C ILE A 805 3.27 -4.28 -33.29
N PHE A 806 3.50 -3.87 -34.55
CA PHE A 806 2.66 -2.91 -35.29
C PHE A 806 2.00 -3.53 -36.53
N SER A 807 2.46 -4.67 -37.06
CA SER A 807 1.76 -5.34 -38.19
C SER A 807 0.42 -5.93 -37.78
N ARG A 808 0.21 -6.25 -36.50
CA ARG A 808 -1.09 -6.65 -35.95
C ARG A 808 -2.07 -5.47 -35.93
N GLN A 809 -1.57 -4.26 -35.68
CA GLN A 809 -2.31 -3.00 -35.57
C GLN A 809 -2.56 -2.42 -36.96
N PHE A 810 -1.54 -2.39 -37.83
CA PHE A 810 -1.67 -1.97 -39.23
C PHE A 810 -2.71 -2.79 -39.99
N ARG A 811 -2.81 -4.11 -39.77
CA ARG A 811 -3.84 -4.95 -40.40
C ARG A 811 -5.26 -4.66 -39.91
N LYS A 812 -5.43 -4.07 -38.72
CA LYS A 812 -6.72 -3.66 -38.17
C LYS A 812 -7.09 -2.23 -38.59
N CYS A 813 -6.12 -1.31 -38.62
CA CYS A 813 -6.35 0.11 -38.91
C CYS A 813 -6.55 0.46 -40.40
N ASN A 814 -6.06 -0.37 -41.33
CA ASN A 814 -6.08 -0.04 -42.77
C ASN A 814 -7.46 -0.12 -43.45
N ASN A 815 -8.56 -0.13 -42.68
CA ASN A 815 -9.94 -0.13 -43.16
C ASN A 815 -10.69 1.21 -42.98
N ASN A 816 -10.10 2.24 -42.35
CA ASN A 816 -10.79 3.52 -42.12
C ASN A 816 -9.95 4.74 -42.50
N THR A 817 -10.57 5.73 -43.13
CA THR A 817 -9.98 7.04 -43.49
C THR A 817 -10.10 8.11 -42.40
N ALA A 818 -10.63 7.76 -41.22
CA ALA A 818 -10.79 8.65 -40.06
C ALA A 818 -9.67 8.39 -39.03
N GLU A 819 -9.15 9.44 -38.38
CA GLU A 819 -8.15 9.34 -37.32
C GLU A 819 -8.65 8.38 -36.20
N SER A 820 -7.84 7.37 -35.88
CA SER A 820 -8.10 6.41 -34.79
C SER A 820 -7.95 7.05 -33.40
N HIS A 821 -8.47 6.39 -32.37
CA HIS A 821 -8.41 6.87 -30.99
C HIS A 821 -6.97 7.14 -30.53
N THR A 822 -6.07 6.16 -30.72
CA THR A 822 -4.65 6.28 -30.37
C THR A 822 -3.95 7.39 -31.17
N GLU A 823 -4.30 7.59 -32.45
CA GLU A 823 -3.76 8.70 -33.26
C GLU A 823 -4.19 10.07 -32.72
N LYS A 824 -5.45 10.23 -32.27
CA LYS A 824 -5.92 11.48 -31.66
C LYS A 824 -5.18 11.79 -30.35
N ILE A 825 -4.95 10.79 -29.51
CA ILE A 825 -4.17 10.93 -28.27
C ILE A 825 -2.71 11.27 -28.59
N ALA A 826 -2.10 10.57 -29.54
CA ALA A 826 -0.74 10.85 -29.98
C ALA A 826 -0.60 12.28 -30.52
N LYS A 827 -1.54 12.73 -31.35
CA LYS A 827 -1.60 14.10 -31.88
C LYS A 827 -1.69 15.13 -30.77
N LYS A 828 -2.58 14.94 -29.79
CA LYS A 828 -2.67 15.78 -28.59
C LYS A 828 -1.32 15.89 -27.86
N ASN A 829 -0.65 14.76 -27.63
CA ASN A 829 0.63 14.73 -26.94
C ASN A 829 1.75 15.41 -27.75
N ILE A 830 1.82 15.17 -29.06
CA ILE A 830 2.81 15.79 -29.96
C ILE A 830 2.62 17.31 -30.00
N VAL A 831 1.38 17.78 -30.21
CA VAL A 831 1.07 19.21 -30.24
C VAL A 831 1.34 19.87 -28.88
N GLY A 832 0.95 19.22 -27.78
CA GLY A 832 1.28 19.66 -26.43
C GLY A 832 2.79 19.84 -26.22
N MET A 833 3.57 18.81 -26.54
CA MET A 833 5.03 18.84 -26.42
C MET A 833 5.66 19.93 -27.31
N ALA A 834 5.22 20.08 -28.56
CA ALA A 834 5.74 21.10 -29.47
C ALA A 834 5.53 22.51 -28.90
N CYS A 835 4.30 22.82 -28.50
CA CYS A 835 3.95 24.12 -27.92
C CYS A 835 4.65 24.39 -26.58
N ASP A 836 4.74 23.39 -25.69
CA ASP A 836 5.42 23.53 -24.40
C ASP A 836 6.94 23.74 -24.54
N ASN A 837 7.55 23.18 -25.60
CA ASN A 837 8.97 23.35 -25.91
C ASN A 837 9.29 24.58 -26.78
N GLY A 838 8.30 25.42 -27.08
CA GLY A 838 8.54 26.69 -27.75
C GLY A 838 8.54 26.66 -29.27
N ASP A 839 7.97 25.62 -29.90
CA ASP A 839 7.82 25.57 -31.35
C ASP A 839 6.94 26.73 -31.87
N GLU A 840 7.48 27.54 -32.76
CA GLU A 840 6.84 28.79 -33.20
C GLU A 840 5.56 28.54 -34.01
N GLU A 841 5.53 27.49 -34.84
CA GLU A 841 4.36 27.13 -35.65
C GLU A 841 3.21 26.66 -34.75
N CYS A 842 3.51 25.81 -33.77
CA CYS A 842 2.54 25.36 -32.79
C CYS A 842 1.97 26.53 -31.97
N ILE A 843 2.84 27.42 -31.49
CA ILE A 843 2.43 28.58 -30.70
C ILE A 843 1.50 29.50 -31.49
N GLU A 844 1.82 29.82 -32.75
CA GLU A 844 0.96 30.68 -33.57
C GLU A 844 -0.37 30.01 -33.91
N MET A 845 -0.38 28.70 -34.18
CA MET A 845 -1.60 27.91 -34.36
C MET A 845 -2.49 27.93 -33.12
N ALA A 846 -1.91 27.73 -31.93
CA ALA A 846 -2.64 27.78 -30.67
C ALA A 846 -3.17 29.19 -30.36
N LYS A 847 -2.36 30.24 -30.53
CA LYS A 847 -2.80 31.64 -30.33
C LYS A 847 -3.92 32.04 -31.27
N SER A 848 -3.81 31.68 -32.55
CA SER A 848 -4.85 31.95 -33.56
C SER A 848 -6.17 31.26 -33.20
N SER A 849 -6.11 29.97 -32.85
CA SER A 849 -7.28 29.18 -32.46
C SER A 849 -7.94 29.71 -31.19
N PHE A 850 -7.13 30.09 -30.18
CA PHE A 850 -7.63 30.69 -28.95
C PHE A 850 -8.30 32.05 -29.19
N LYS A 851 -7.73 32.88 -30.08
CA LYS A 851 -8.34 34.16 -30.47
C LYS A 851 -9.68 33.95 -31.17
N GLN A 852 -9.78 32.98 -32.08
CA GLN A 852 -11.06 32.62 -32.72
C GLN A 852 -12.11 32.20 -31.70
N PHE A 853 -11.72 31.40 -30.69
CA PHE A 853 -12.63 31.03 -29.60
C PHE A 853 -13.11 32.25 -28.80
N MET A 854 -12.22 33.22 -28.51
CA MET A 854 -12.61 34.46 -27.83
C MET A 854 -13.58 35.33 -28.64
N GLU A 855 -13.57 35.23 -29.96
CA GLU A 855 -14.39 36.02 -30.88
C GLU A 855 -15.70 35.31 -31.27
N SER A 856 -15.81 34.00 -31.04
CA SER A 856 -17.01 33.20 -31.37
C SER A 856 -18.21 33.53 -30.48
N GLN A 857 -19.40 33.63 -31.10
CA GLN A 857 -20.68 33.88 -30.41
C GLN A 857 -21.55 32.63 -30.20
N GLU A 858 -21.28 31.54 -30.92
CA GLU A 858 -22.17 30.36 -30.94
C GLU A 858 -21.53 29.11 -30.32
N SER A 859 -20.34 28.69 -30.76
CA SER A 859 -19.68 27.47 -30.30
C SER A 859 -18.16 27.59 -30.26
N ASN A 860 -17.51 26.72 -29.48
CA ASN A 860 -16.07 26.65 -29.36
C ASN A 860 -15.45 25.92 -30.57
N PRO A 861 -14.69 26.61 -31.45
CA PRO A 861 -14.18 26.00 -32.68
C PRO A 861 -12.97 25.09 -32.46
N ILE A 862 -12.43 25.05 -31.24
CA ILE A 862 -11.22 24.29 -30.93
C ILE A 862 -11.59 22.82 -30.71
N ASP A 863 -10.92 21.93 -31.43
CA ASP A 863 -10.99 20.48 -31.22
C ASP A 863 -10.78 20.17 -29.73
N VAL A 864 -11.72 19.42 -29.15
CA VAL A 864 -11.73 19.09 -27.73
C VAL A 864 -10.41 18.46 -27.25
N ASN A 865 -9.74 17.69 -28.10
CA ASN A 865 -8.45 17.08 -27.79
C ASN A 865 -7.30 18.10 -27.66
N LEU A 866 -7.43 19.26 -28.31
CA LEU A 866 -6.41 20.31 -28.33
C LEU A 866 -6.72 21.46 -27.38
N ARG A 867 -7.93 21.53 -26.78
CA ARG A 867 -8.35 22.64 -25.90
C ARG A 867 -7.38 22.88 -24.75
N ASP A 868 -6.88 21.82 -24.12
CA ASP A 868 -5.91 21.92 -23.02
C ASP A 868 -4.63 22.66 -23.45
N THR A 869 -4.02 22.23 -24.55
CA THR A 869 -2.84 22.88 -25.12
C THR A 869 -3.14 24.29 -25.61
N VAL A 870 -4.23 24.48 -26.35
CA VAL A 870 -4.59 25.76 -26.96
C VAL A 870 -4.90 26.81 -25.91
N TYR A 871 -5.69 26.48 -24.88
CA TYR A 871 -6.04 27.42 -23.82
C TYR A 871 -4.80 27.78 -22.97
N CYS A 872 -4.04 26.77 -22.55
CA CYS A 872 -2.82 26.98 -21.77
C CYS A 872 -1.81 27.84 -22.54
N THR A 873 -1.59 27.55 -23.83
CA THR A 873 -0.67 28.31 -24.68
C THR A 873 -1.18 29.72 -24.95
N GLY A 874 -2.49 29.89 -25.21
CA GLY A 874 -3.14 31.18 -25.39
C GLY A 874 -2.99 32.09 -24.16
N VAL A 875 -3.13 31.56 -22.95
CA VAL A 875 -2.89 32.31 -21.71
C VAL A 875 -1.40 32.54 -21.47
N ARG A 876 -0.55 31.53 -21.70
CA ARG A 876 0.91 31.61 -21.49
C ARG A 876 1.60 32.67 -22.35
N HIS A 877 1.11 32.86 -23.57
CA HIS A 877 1.64 33.84 -24.54
C HIS A 877 0.72 35.06 -24.73
N GLY A 878 -0.40 35.11 -24.00
CA GLY A 878 -1.31 36.24 -23.96
C GLY A 878 -1.04 37.16 -22.76
N GLY A 879 -2.05 37.96 -22.40
CA GLY A 879 -2.01 38.83 -21.23
C GLY A 879 -3.32 38.82 -20.45
N LYS A 880 -3.63 39.94 -19.80
CA LYS A 880 -4.83 40.08 -18.96
C LYS A 880 -6.13 39.82 -19.74
N LYS A 881 -6.20 40.15 -21.03
CA LYS A 881 -7.43 40.00 -21.84
C LYS A 881 -7.82 38.53 -21.98
N GLU A 882 -6.86 37.69 -22.35
CA GLU A 882 -6.99 36.25 -22.52
C GLU A 882 -7.30 35.58 -21.18
N TRP A 883 -6.58 35.97 -20.13
CA TRP A 883 -6.76 35.44 -18.77
C TRP A 883 -8.17 35.75 -18.21
N GLU A 884 -8.66 36.98 -18.35
CA GLU A 884 -10.01 37.37 -17.89
C GLU A 884 -11.13 36.66 -18.66
N PHE A 885 -10.90 36.33 -19.93
CA PHE A 885 -11.85 35.55 -20.71
C PHE A 885 -12.01 34.13 -20.13
N VAL A 886 -10.89 33.45 -19.86
CA VAL A 886 -10.92 32.12 -19.23
C VAL A 886 -11.58 32.18 -17.84
N LEU A 887 -11.27 33.19 -17.02
CA LEU A 887 -11.91 33.36 -15.71
C LEU A 887 -13.44 33.50 -15.82
N ARG A 888 -13.95 34.26 -16.81
CA ARG A 888 -15.39 34.36 -17.05
C ARG A 888 -16.01 33.02 -17.44
N LYS A 889 -15.32 32.24 -18.28
CA LYS A 889 -15.75 30.89 -18.67
C LYS A 889 -15.85 29.95 -17.47
N ILE A 890 -14.88 29.98 -16.55
CA ILE A 890 -14.96 29.23 -15.28
C ILE A 890 -16.21 29.64 -14.50
N LYS A 891 -16.54 30.92 -14.41
CA LYS A 891 -17.71 31.37 -13.63
C LYS A 891 -19.06 31.00 -14.28
N SER A 892 -19.10 30.78 -15.60
CA SER A 892 -20.32 30.40 -16.32
C SER A 892 -20.50 28.88 -16.47
N SER A 893 -19.41 28.12 -16.61
CA SER A 893 -19.46 26.69 -16.90
C SER A 893 -19.87 25.85 -15.68
N SER A 894 -20.77 24.89 -15.91
CA SER A 894 -21.06 23.79 -14.98
C SER A 894 -20.39 22.48 -15.35
N SER A 895 -19.78 22.36 -16.53
CA SER A 895 -19.19 21.11 -17.00
C SER A 895 -17.89 20.83 -16.24
N PRO A 896 -17.79 19.77 -15.42
CA PRO A 896 -16.55 19.47 -14.71
C PRO A 896 -15.35 19.21 -15.64
N PRO A 897 -15.49 18.49 -16.78
CA PRO A 897 -14.44 18.37 -17.79
C PRO A 897 -13.94 19.71 -18.33
N GLU A 898 -14.85 20.63 -18.70
CA GLU A 898 -14.46 21.94 -19.23
C GLU A 898 -13.74 22.78 -18.16
N ARG A 899 -14.29 22.82 -16.93
CA ARG A 899 -13.71 23.56 -15.81
C ARG A 899 -12.28 23.10 -15.51
N LYS A 900 -12.02 21.78 -15.51
CA LYS A 900 -10.68 21.19 -15.31
C LYS A 900 -9.66 21.83 -16.27
N VAL A 901 -9.99 21.90 -17.56
CA VAL A 901 -9.10 22.47 -18.59
C VAL A 901 -8.93 23.99 -18.42
N LEU A 902 -10.00 24.70 -18.06
CA LEU A 902 -9.95 26.15 -17.83
C LEU A 902 -9.10 26.54 -16.61
N PHE A 903 -9.17 25.78 -15.50
CA PHE A 903 -8.32 26.01 -14.32
C PHE A 903 -6.84 25.85 -14.66
N ARG A 904 -6.49 24.78 -15.40
CA ARG A 904 -5.13 24.60 -15.90
C ARG A 904 -4.68 25.75 -16.79
N ALA A 905 -5.55 26.22 -17.69
CA ALA A 905 -5.21 27.34 -18.57
C ALA A 905 -4.85 28.63 -17.80
N LEU A 906 -5.61 28.97 -16.74
CA LEU A 906 -5.30 30.15 -15.91
C LEU A 906 -3.93 30.04 -15.22
N SER A 907 -3.53 28.83 -14.81
CA SER A 907 -2.24 28.61 -14.17
C SER A 907 -1.06 28.70 -15.14
N CYS A 908 -1.28 28.64 -16.46
CA CYS A 908 -0.23 28.70 -17.47
C CYS A 908 0.34 30.11 -17.71
N SER A 909 -0.24 31.15 -17.09
CA SER A 909 0.24 32.54 -17.18
C SER A 909 1.72 32.66 -16.78
N LYS A 910 2.46 33.54 -17.46
CA LYS A 910 3.82 33.95 -17.08
C LYS A 910 3.84 35.20 -16.19
N ASP A 911 2.72 35.91 -16.07
CA ASP A 911 2.59 37.11 -15.24
C ASP A 911 2.32 36.71 -13.77
N SER A 912 3.28 37.01 -12.89
CA SER A 912 3.19 36.72 -11.46
C SER A 912 2.00 37.40 -10.77
N LYS A 913 1.57 38.58 -11.22
CA LYS A 913 0.39 39.26 -10.65
C LYS A 913 -0.90 38.53 -10.99
N LEU A 914 -1.00 37.96 -12.20
CA LEU A 914 -2.14 37.13 -12.60
C LEU A 914 -2.15 35.80 -11.84
N LEU A 915 -0.99 35.18 -11.62
CA LEU A 915 -0.87 33.96 -10.82
C LEU A 915 -1.22 34.19 -9.34
N GLN A 916 -0.78 35.31 -8.74
CA GLN A 916 -1.22 35.70 -7.39
C GLN A 916 -2.73 35.93 -7.32
N ARG A 917 -3.34 36.51 -8.36
CA ARG A 917 -4.79 36.67 -8.43
C ARG A 917 -5.51 35.35 -8.61
N TYR A 918 -4.98 34.44 -9.43
CA TYR A 918 -5.47 33.07 -9.56
C TYR A 918 -5.52 32.38 -8.20
N MET A 919 -4.40 32.42 -7.47
CA MET A 919 -4.29 31.86 -6.13
C MET A 919 -5.31 32.46 -5.15
N LYS A 920 -5.42 33.81 -5.10
CA LYS A 920 -6.42 34.48 -4.25
C LYS A 920 -7.85 34.10 -4.59
N PHE A 921 -8.14 33.91 -5.88
CA PHE A 921 -9.44 33.47 -6.36
C PHE A 921 -9.74 32.02 -5.95
N THR A 922 -8.75 31.13 -5.98
CA THR A 922 -8.96 29.71 -5.64
C THR A 922 -9.08 29.48 -4.13
N ILE A 923 -8.43 30.30 -3.31
CA ILE A 923 -8.46 30.20 -1.83
C ILE A 923 -9.72 30.83 -1.22
N ASN A 924 -10.08 32.04 -1.63
CA ASN A 924 -11.05 32.88 -0.89
C ASN A 924 -12.43 32.95 -1.52
N SER A 925 -12.68 32.18 -2.58
CA SER A 925 -13.92 32.28 -3.33
C SER A 925 -14.94 31.27 -2.82
N GLU A 926 -16.08 31.79 -2.35
CA GLU A 926 -17.31 31.00 -2.16
C GLU A 926 -17.84 30.44 -3.49
N GLU A 927 -17.20 30.69 -4.64
CA GLU A 927 -17.57 30.12 -5.94
C GLU A 927 -16.76 28.86 -6.32
N ILE A 928 -15.79 28.44 -5.51
CA ILE A 928 -14.86 27.34 -5.83
C ILE A 928 -15.15 26.13 -4.96
N ARG A 929 -15.23 24.96 -5.60
CA ARG A 929 -15.33 23.68 -4.89
C ARG A 929 -13.98 23.29 -4.33
N GLN A 930 -13.98 22.56 -3.22
CA GLN A 930 -12.77 22.14 -2.53
C GLN A 930 -11.84 21.31 -3.42
N GLY A 931 -12.38 20.34 -4.17
CA GLY A 931 -11.59 19.56 -5.13
C GLY A 931 -10.99 20.39 -6.28
N GLU A 932 -11.57 21.55 -6.59
CA GLU A 932 -11.03 22.47 -7.60
C GLU A 932 -9.90 23.33 -7.04
N PHE A 933 -9.99 23.73 -5.76
CA PHE A 933 -8.90 24.42 -5.06
C PHE A 933 -7.61 23.58 -5.07
N THR A 934 -7.73 22.30 -4.74
CA THR A 934 -6.62 21.35 -4.73
C THR A 934 -5.93 21.23 -6.09
N LYS A 935 -6.73 20.98 -7.14
CA LYS A 935 -6.21 20.90 -8.51
C LYS A 935 -5.59 22.23 -8.95
N ALA A 936 -6.18 23.34 -8.55
CA ALA A 936 -5.64 24.66 -8.86
C ALA A 936 -4.27 24.90 -8.24
N LEU A 937 -4.07 24.47 -6.99
CA LEU A 937 -2.77 24.55 -6.30
C LEU A 937 -1.72 23.68 -6.99
N LEU A 938 -2.08 22.46 -7.38
CA LEU A 938 -1.22 21.56 -8.16
C LEU A 938 -0.84 22.15 -9.53
N TYR A 939 -1.80 22.73 -10.25
CA TYR A 939 -1.52 23.37 -11.53
C TYR A 939 -0.62 24.60 -11.38
N LEU A 940 -0.67 25.27 -10.23
CA LEU A 940 0.20 26.39 -9.91
C LEU A 940 1.62 25.91 -9.56
N SER A 941 1.78 24.81 -8.81
CA SER A 941 3.09 24.27 -8.44
C SER A 941 3.89 23.78 -9.66
N LYS A 942 3.19 23.29 -10.70
CA LYS A 942 3.79 22.89 -11.98
C LYS A 942 4.23 24.08 -12.86
N ASN A 943 3.78 25.31 -12.57
CA ASN A 943 4.22 26.50 -13.28
C ASN A 943 5.55 27.01 -12.68
N LYS A 944 6.55 27.28 -13.53
CA LYS A 944 7.88 27.76 -13.10
C LYS A 944 7.85 29.02 -12.22
N VAL A 945 6.96 29.97 -12.50
CA VAL A 945 6.75 31.19 -11.68
C VAL A 945 5.78 30.92 -10.52
N GLY A 946 4.75 30.10 -10.77
CA GLY A 946 3.72 29.76 -9.80
C GLY A 946 4.22 28.91 -8.63
N ARG A 947 5.24 28.08 -8.85
CA ARG A 947 5.81 27.19 -7.84
C ARG A 947 6.30 27.91 -6.59
N SER A 948 7.08 28.98 -6.76
CA SER A 948 7.56 29.76 -5.62
C SER A 948 6.41 30.42 -4.86
N LEU A 949 5.37 30.87 -5.57
CA LEU A 949 4.15 31.42 -4.95
C LEU A 949 3.36 30.36 -4.18
N ALA A 950 3.30 29.13 -4.70
CA ALA A 950 2.65 28.01 -4.01
C ALA A 950 3.42 27.63 -2.75
N LEU A 951 4.75 27.54 -2.83
CA LEU A 951 5.62 27.24 -1.68
C LEU A 951 5.56 28.32 -0.60
N GLU A 952 5.66 29.60 -0.98
CA GLU A 952 5.52 30.75 -0.09
C GLU A 952 4.17 30.72 0.62
N TYR A 953 3.09 30.51 -0.13
CA TYR A 953 1.75 30.42 0.44
C TYR A 953 1.60 29.28 1.46
N LEU A 954 2.09 28.08 1.14
CA LEU A 954 2.06 26.94 2.05
C LEU A 954 2.87 27.19 3.32
N THR A 955 4.00 27.91 3.20
CA THR A 955 4.88 28.24 4.33
C THR A 955 4.28 29.33 5.22
N GLU A 956 3.66 30.36 4.62
CA GLU A 956 3.06 31.49 5.35
C GLU A 956 1.71 31.13 5.99
N ASN A 957 1.02 30.13 5.44
CA ASN A 957 -0.30 29.71 5.87
C ASN A 957 -0.24 28.24 6.28
N SER A 958 0.57 27.94 7.29
CA SER A 958 0.75 26.59 7.82
C SER A 958 -0.59 25.93 8.20
N ASP A 959 -1.58 26.72 8.61
CA ASP A 959 -2.95 26.26 8.87
C ASP A 959 -3.69 25.76 7.62
N VAL A 960 -3.27 26.11 6.40
CA VAL A 960 -3.82 25.56 5.14
C VAL A 960 -3.55 24.07 5.06
N VAL A 961 -2.39 23.61 5.51
CA VAL A 961 -2.05 22.18 5.48
C VAL A 961 -3.01 21.41 6.36
N ASP A 962 -3.25 21.92 7.57
CA ASP A 962 -4.20 21.33 8.51
C ASP A 962 -5.65 21.48 8.02
N ARG A 963 -5.99 22.56 7.31
CA ARG A 963 -7.29 22.73 6.67
C ARG A 963 -7.48 21.73 5.55
N LEU A 964 -6.53 21.59 4.62
CA LEU A 964 -6.53 20.59 3.56
C LEU A 964 -6.71 19.19 4.15
N ALA A 965 -5.95 18.84 5.19
CA ALA A 965 -6.10 17.57 5.90
C ALA A 965 -7.50 17.38 6.50
N LYS A 966 -8.04 18.40 7.18
CA LYS A 966 -9.41 18.42 7.73
C LYS A 966 -10.51 18.51 6.67
N ASP A 967 -10.13 18.79 5.44
CA ASP A 967 -10.97 18.92 4.26
C ASP A 967 -10.73 17.69 3.34
N GLY A 968 -10.32 16.55 3.93
CA GLY A 968 -10.30 15.25 3.24
C GLY A 968 -9.19 15.09 2.21
N ILE A 969 -8.27 16.03 2.21
CA ILE A 969 -7.11 16.03 1.34
C ILE A 969 -5.95 15.49 2.15
N LYS A 970 -5.70 14.20 1.98
CA LYS A 970 -4.57 13.46 2.55
C LYS A 970 -3.25 14.14 2.17
N PRO A 971 -2.57 14.84 3.10
CA PRO A 971 -1.40 15.65 2.77
C PRO A 971 -0.27 14.81 2.15
N ASP A 972 -0.10 13.57 2.61
CA ASP A 972 0.78 12.54 2.06
C ASP A 972 0.59 12.28 0.56
N LYS A 973 -0.62 12.48 0.02
CA LYS A 973 -0.89 12.32 -1.42
C LYS A 973 -0.58 13.57 -2.24
N ILE A 974 -0.71 14.75 -1.63
CA ILE A 974 -0.66 16.02 -2.37
C ILE A 974 0.71 16.66 -2.29
N PHE A 975 1.36 16.59 -1.12
CA PHE A 975 2.68 17.17 -0.94
C PHE A 975 3.71 16.63 -1.92
N PRO A 976 3.82 15.30 -2.16
CA PRO A 976 4.76 14.78 -3.16
C PRO A 976 4.54 15.40 -4.53
N GLU A 977 3.29 15.53 -4.99
CA GLU A 977 3.00 16.15 -6.29
C GLU A 977 3.29 17.67 -6.32
N LEU A 978 3.09 18.37 -5.20
CA LEU A 978 3.39 19.79 -5.09
C LEU A 978 4.88 20.08 -5.21
N ILE A 979 5.71 19.20 -4.64
CA ILE A 979 7.16 19.36 -4.58
C ILE A 979 7.90 18.58 -5.66
N GLU A 980 7.24 17.68 -6.41
CA GLU A 980 7.87 16.78 -7.40
C GLU A 980 8.76 17.53 -8.39
N THR A 981 8.37 18.76 -8.71
CA THR A 981 9.05 19.55 -9.74
C THR A 981 10.22 20.38 -9.19
N PHE A 982 10.48 20.36 -7.88
CA PHE A 982 11.52 21.15 -7.20
C PHE A 982 12.89 20.59 -7.55
N THR A 983 13.86 21.46 -7.84
CA THR A 983 15.17 21.05 -8.37
C THR A 983 16.36 21.81 -7.76
N SER A 984 16.14 22.66 -6.76
CA SER A 984 17.19 23.46 -6.12
C SER A 984 17.30 23.21 -4.62
N ASP A 985 18.50 23.35 -4.06
CA ASP A 985 18.73 23.18 -2.62
C ASP A 985 17.86 24.12 -1.77
N HIS A 986 17.59 25.33 -2.26
CA HIS A 986 16.72 26.29 -1.57
C HIS A 986 15.27 25.79 -1.49
N GLU A 987 14.74 25.24 -2.59
CA GLU A 987 13.42 24.63 -2.61
C GLU A 987 13.37 23.41 -1.67
N VAL A 988 14.41 22.57 -1.65
CA VAL A 988 14.52 21.41 -0.75
C VAL A 988 14.54 21.83 0.72
N GLU A 989 15.33 22.83 1.09
CA GLU A 989 15.36 23.34 2.47
C GLU A 989 14.02 23.98 2.88
N GLY A 990 13.32 24.63 1.95
CA GLY A 990 11.96 25.13 2.17
C GLY A 990 10.95 24.01 2.47
N VAL A 991 11.04 22.89 1.74
CA VAL A 991 10.22 21.70 2.01
C VAL A 991 10.58 21.06 3.34
N LYS A 992 11.87 20.90 3.66
CA LYS A 992 12.30 20.38 4.96
C LYS A 992 11.76 21.23 6.10
N TYR A 993 11.80 22.56 5.96
CA TYR A 993 11.24 23.48 6.94
C TYR A 993 9.72 23.26 7.11
N LEU A 994 8.97 23.14 6.01
CA LEU A 994 7.55 22.78 6.05
C LEU A 994 7.30 21.46 6.78
N ILE A 995 8.02 20.40 6.43
CA ILE A 995 7.89 19.09 7.08
C ILE A 995 8.15 19.22 8.58
N ILE A 996 9.25 19.87 9.00
CA ILE A 996 9.60 20.06 10.41
C ILE A 996 8.51 20.82 11.17
N GLN A 997 7.94 21.89 10.60
CA GLN A 997 6.86 22.65 11.25
C GLN A 997 5.60 21.81 11.46
N HIS A 998 5.37 20.80 10.61
CA HIS A 998 4.17 19.95 10.62
C HIS A 998 4.39 18.53 11.17
N THR A 999 5.57 18.22 11.72
CA THR A 999 5.85 16.92 12.40
C THR A 999 4.97 16.63 13.63
N SER A 1000 4.18 17.61 14.10
CA SER A 1000 3.15 17.40 15.14
C SER A 1000 1.80 16.94 14.56
N CYS A 1001 1.62 16.95 13.25
CA CYS A 1001 0.52 16.27 12.58
C CYS A 1001 0.90 14.80 12.44
N SER A 1002 0.19 13.94 13.16
CA SER A 1002 0.29 12.47 13.13
C SER A 1002 -0.06 11.81 11.77
N TYR A 1003 0.08 12.55 10.66
CA TYR A 1003 -0.35 12.21 9.30
C TYR A 1003 0.79 12.23 8.26
N LEU A 1004 1.96 12.77 8.59
CA LEU A 1004 3.18 12.74 7.75
C LEU A 1004 4.15 11.71 8.32
#